data_AF-Q74F95-F1
#
_entry.id   AF-Q74F95-F1
#
_cell.length_a   1.000
_cell.length_b   1.000
_cell.length_c   1.000
_cell.angle_alpha   90.00
_cell.angle_beta   90.00
_cell.angle_gamma   90.00
#
_symmetry.space_group_name_H-M   'P 1'
#
loop_
_entity.id
_entity.type
_entity.pdbx_description
1 polymer ?
#
loop_
_entity_poly.entity_id
_entity_poly.type
_entity_poly.pdbx_seq_one_letter_code
_entity_poly.pdbx_strand_id
1 'polypeptide(L)'
;MEKETKLSAETVKALLNEDINREDFQFVLQQLLDAWRPILEEELKLSESAERLVAVAEKQPHSCEDEQLLADRLFAPLATADVALRTLTPQAREALGPIDQWQWCLRKILCCLRFGWLLSRSRTFPVSVYYLYRYWLCIRRLFQNDPTGRQPTPEERADFRKLTAGFAEVFRPWLVQEAKAMDHSMELADGAVSGQVDCHSGGDAAEALFEKFLTVDNARLLMGAEIFEKLSKDPRFWLCRCWCICAFRFGWCLGRSRSLIDLVRCLVAYFRCLRRCFQPLVCELTDPIGCVAEEVNTDLKALVVAVKGTATGGGFLRYVLEWSRDGIAWHASDFHYPPIPPGGGTQGNSPVAGGLLAYFDTTARDEGAYTIRLTVYGVQGTTCVRTITFSLFKQDVRILGFDGAFTLDTTAYDPAAMFVETVPALCTRPSGIHEISFGECLSIWGSAFVGGCEGRKIKRYLIDYKPGFETDPTTGGWINIWKVEYNTVWQYRDMNMRKDTSVLTASWVTDCVVPVPFPPYCLMNVPEARLSPSCWQTHVSTCGLSGLVTLRLVVEDTGGTLYYDTQKVWIDNKPICAMIRIDAVPRCADIRVSAFATPPDCAVPWNLPLSGIAWDEYIDPALPLTRPNDNFDFYWVKVSKQGGTEVQIPVSWSMGTPCFFGTNRVGDPGTSCTPCDPANPLPAAVFGTLAQFDLRAIDPLCSASVGYPVPADLLLPRGECCVYVFKLRVQDRTYTPGGPHWREALWPVRICNDLKPA
;
A
#
# COMPACT_ATOMS: atom_id res chain seq x y z
N MET A 1 -10.45 19.87 -4.78
CA MET A 1 -11.78 20.11 -4.17
C MET A 1 -12.61 20.92 -5.17
N GLU A 2 -13.06 20.27 -6.25
CA GLU A 2 -13.90 20.93 -7.26
C GLU A 2 -15.36 20.69 -6.92
N LYS A 3 -16.12 21.79 -6.84
CA LYS A 3 -17.56 21.81 -6.58
C LYS A 3 -18.25 20.89 -7.59
N GLU A 4 -18.92 19.85 -7.10
CA GLU A 4 -20.06 19.27 -7.81
C GLU A 4 -20.93 20.42 -8.27
N THR A 5 -21.05 20.59 -9.59
CA THR A 5 -21.94 21.58 -10.15
C THR A 5 -23.36 21.08 -9.90
N LYS A 6 -23.90 21.35 -8.71
CA LYS A 6 -25.32 21.15 -8.41
C LYS A 6 -26.11 21.82 -9.54
N LEU A 7 -26.89 21.03 -10.29
CA LEU A 7 -27.84 21.58 -11.25
C LEU A 7 -28.64 22.67 -10.54
N SER A 8 -28.70 23.87 -11.11
CA SER A 8 -29.43 24.98 -10.49
C SER A 8 -30.90 24.59 -10.29
N ALA A 9 -31.52 25.12 -9.23
CA ALA A 9 -32.93 24.88 -8.95
C ALA A 9 -33.83 25.26 -10.14
N GLU A 10 -33.39 26.21 -10.97
CA GLU A 10 -34.06 26.64 -12.19
C GLU A 10 -33.99 25.59 -13.30
N THR A 11 -32.84 24.94 -13.51
CA THR A 11 -32.70 23.83 -14.47
C THR A 11 -33.50 22.60 -14.02
N VAL A 12 -33.47 22.29 -12.72
CA VAL A 12 -34.28 21.21 -12.13
C VAL A 12 -35.78 21.50 -12.30
N LYS A 13 -36.21 22.75 -12.09
CA LYS A 13 -37.60 23.21 -12.28
C LYS A 13 -38.02 23.18 -13.76
N ALA A 14 -37.15 23.56 -14.68
CA ALA A 14 -37.42 23.50 -16.12
C ALA A 14 -37.58 22.05 -16.61
N LEU A 15 -36.68 21.15 -16.20
CA LEU A 15 -36.75 19.72 -16.53
C LEU A 15 -37.93 19.00 -15.86
N LEU A 16 -38.33 19.40 -14.65
CA LEU A 16 -39.53 18.89 -13.97
C LEU A 16 -40.80 19.32 -14.70
N ASN A 17 -40.88 20.58 -15.14
CA ASN A 17 -42.04 21.11 -15.88
C ASN A 17 -42.28 20.39 -17.21
N GLU A 18 -41.22 19.95 -17.90
CA GLU A 18 -41.36 19.27 -19.20
C GLU A 18 -41.90 17.84 -19.07
N ASP A 19 -41.49 17.09 -18.03
CA ASP A 19 -41.95 15.72 -17.79
C ASP A 19 -43.36 15.68 -17.15
N ILE A 20 -43.67 16.61 -16.22
CA ILE A 20 -44.94 16.62 -15.46
C ILE A 20 -46.15 17.01 -16.33
N ASN A 21 -45.96 17.85 -17.34
CA ASN A 21 -47.07 18.33 -18.18
C ASN A 21 -47.48 17.35 -19.29
N ARG A 22 -46.87 16.16 -19.37
CA ARG A 22 -47.24 15.14 -20.37
C ARG A 22 -48.52 14.42 -19.97
N GLU A 23 -49.44 14.24 -20.91
CA GLU A 23 -50.71 13.51 -20.69
C GLU A 23 -50.46 12.11 -20.11
N ASP A 24 -49.48 11.38 -20.65
CA ASP A 24 -49.07 10.06 -20.17
C ASP A 24 -48.61 10.09 -18.70
N PHE A 25 -47.88 11.13 -18.29
CA PHE A 25 -47.42 11.28 -16.91
C PHE A 25 -48.60 11.53 -15.97
N GLN A 26 -49.50 12.46 -16.33
CA GLN A 26 -50.69 12.78 -15.54
C GLN A 26 -51.62 11.57 -15.39
N PHE A 27 -51.78 10.77 -16.44
CA PHE A 27 -52.56 9.53 -16.39
C PHE A 27 -51.95 8.53 -15.40
N VAL A 28 -50.65 8.25 -15.50
CA VAL A 28 -49.98 7.29 -14.58
C VAL A 28 -49.99 7.80 -13.14
N LEU A 29 -49.80 9.11 -12.94
CA LEU A 29 -49.90 9.74 -11.62
C LEU A 29 -51.30 9.55 -11.03
N GLN A 30 -52.35 9.79 -11.82
CA GLN A 30 -53.73 9.60 -11.35
C GLN A 30 -54.00 8.14 -10.94
N GLN A 31 -53.55 7.17 -11.73
CA GLN A 31 -53.70 5.75 -11.41
C GLN A 31 -52.97 5.35 -10.12
N LEU A 32 -51.79 5.95 -9.85
CA LEU A 32 -51.09 5.77 -8.59
C LEU A 32 -51.87 6.41 -7.42
N LEU A 33 -52.39 7.62 -7.59
CA LEU A 33 -53.18 8.28 -6.56
C LEU A 33 -54.45 7.50 -6.22
N ASP A 34 -55.11 6.92 -7.23
CA ASP A 34 -56.29 6.08 -7.04
C ASP A 34 -55.97 4.78 -6.28
N ALA A 35 -54.76 4.23 -6.47
CA ALA A 35 -54.25 3.09 -5.70
C ALA A 35 -53.99 3.43 -4.23
N TRP A 36 -53.43 4.62 -3.97
CA TRP A 36 -53.01 5.07 -2.64
C TRP A 36 -54.15 5.61 -1.79
N ARG A 37 -55.14 6.27 -2.42
CA ARG A 37 -56.30 6.86 -1.74
C ARG A 37 -56.98 5.94 -0.72
N PRO A 38 -57.39 4.70 -1.07
CA PRO A 38 -58.06 3.83 -0.10
C PRO A 38 -57.18 3.47 1.11
N ILE A 39 -55.87 3.33 0.90
CA ILE A 39 -54.91 3.01 1.97
C ILE A 39 -54.77 4.21 2.92
N LEU A 40 -54.67 5.42 2.37
CA LEU A 40 -54.61 6.66 3.17
C LEU A 40 -55.91 6.90 3.95
N GLU A 41 -57.06 6.55 3.38
CA GLU A 41 -58.37 6.65 4.06
C GLU A 41 -58.50 5.61 5.18
N GLU A 42 -57.98 4.40 5.01
CA GLU A 42 -57.91 3.36 6.07
C GLU A 42 -57.03 3.83 7.25
N GLU A 43 -55.83 4.35 6.97
CA GLU A 43 -54.91 4.88 7.98
C GLU A 43 -55.47 6.13 8.69
N LEU A 44 -56.12 7.03 7.94
CA LEU A 44 -56.76 8.22 8.51
C LEU A 44 -57.84 7.82 9.52
N LYS A 45 -58.69 6.84 9.18
CA LYS A 45 -59.73 6.32 10.09
C LYS A 45 -59.14 5.66 11.35
N LEU A 46 -57.99 4.99 11.23
CA LEU A 46 -57.30 4.41 12.38
C LEU A 46 -56.70 5.48 13.30
N SER A 47 -56.27 6.62 12.74
CA SER A 47 -55.74 7.75 13.51
C SER A 47 -56.78 8.46 14.38
N GLU A 48 -58.07 8.26 14.11
CA GLU A 48 -59.18 8.89 14.85
C GLU A 48 -59.39 8.32 16.27
N SER A 49 -58.80 7.16 16.63
CA SER A 49 -58.92 6.56 17.97
C SER A 49 -57.65 5.81 18.38
N ALA A 50 -57.00 6.27 19.44
CA ALA A 50 -55.84 5.61 20.03
C ALA A 50 -56.16 4.18 20.51
N GLU A 51 -57.35 3.93 21.07
CA GLU A 51 -57.72 2.58 21.51
C GLU A 51 -57.90 1.61 20.34
N ARG A 52 -58.48 2.06 19.21
CA ARG A 52 -58.60 1.24 18.00
C ARG A 52 -57.23 0.91 17.42
N LEU A 53 -56.30 1.86 17.40
CA LEU A 53 -54.95 1.66 16.90
C LEU A 53 -54.19 0.61 17.74
N VAL A 54 -54.27 0.71 19.08
CA VAL A 54 -53.66 -0.29 19.99
C VAL A 54 -54.31 -1.66 19.80
N ALA A 55 -55.65 -1.73 19.70
CA ALA A 55 -56.36 -2.99 19.51
C ALA A 55 -56.03 -3.69 18.18
N VAL A 56 -55.77 -2.93 17.11
CA VAL A 56 -55.32 -3.46 15.82
C VAL A 56 -53.87 -3.95 15.93
N ALA A 57 -52.98 -3.16 16.55
CA ALA A 57 -51.58 -3.53 16.74
C ALA A 57 -51.38 -4.79 17.60
N GLU A 58 -52.21 -5.00 18.63
CA GLU A 58 -52.17 -6.21 19.47
C GLU A 58 -52.72 -7.46 18.77
N LYS A 59 -53.69 -7.30 17.86
CA LYS A 59 -54.35 -8.42 17.17
C LYS A 59 -53.67 -8.84 15.87
N GLN A 60 -52.90 -7.96 15.24
CA GLN A 60 -52.18 -8.22 14.01
C GLN A 60 -50.67 -7.98 14.21
N PRO A 61 -49.91 -8.99 14.67
CA PRO A 61 -48.47 -8.89 14.66
C PRO A 61 -47.99 -8.75 13.21
N HIS A 62 -47.23 -7.68 12.96
CA HIS A 62 -46.76 -7.30 11.63
C HIS A 62 -45.98 -8.47 10.96
N SER A 63 -46.54 -9.06 9.91
CA SER A 63 -45.92 -10.18 9.20
C SER A 63 -45.37 -9.77 7.83
N CYS A 64 -44.37 -10.49 7.33
CA CYS A 64 -43.84 -10.28 5.98
C CYS A 64 -44.89 -10.53 4.87
N GLU A 65 -45.95 -11.29 5.15
CA GLU A 65 -47.05 -11.51 4.20
C GLU A 65 -47.98 -10.29 4.11
N ASP A 66 -48.19 -9.55 5.21
CA ASP A 66 -49.00 -8.33 5.20
C ASP A 66 -48.33 -7.23 4.36
N GLU A 67 -47.01 -7.09 4.47
CA GLU A 67 -46.19 -6.20 3.62
C GLU A 67 -46.28 -6.61 2.15
N GLN A 68 -46.29 -7.91 1.84
CA GLN A 68 -46.47 -8.40 0.47
C GLN A 68 -47.87 -8.07 -0.08
N LEU A 69 -48.92 -8.28 0.71
CA LEU A 69 -50.30 -7.96 0.33
C LEU A 69 -50.48 -6.46 0.09
N LEU A 70 -49.84 -5.63 0.90
CA LEU A 70 -49.84 -4.18 0.72
C LEU A 70 -49.11 -3.77 -0.57
N ALA A 71 -47.94 -4.35 -0.85
CA ALA A 71 -47.23 -4.15 -2.11
C ALA A 71 -48.08 -4.58 -3.32
N ASP A 72 -48.78 -5.72 -3.21
CA ASP A 72 -49.65 -6.24 -4.25
C ASP A 72 -50.82 -5.29 -4.54
N ARG A 73 -51.47 -4.74 -3.49
CA ARG A 73 -52.53 -3.72 -3.60
C ARG A 73 -52.02 -2.42 -4.24
N LEU A 74 -50.87 -1.91 -3.78
CA LEU A 74 -50.28 -0.65 -4.25
C LEU A 74 -49.89 -0.69 -5.73
N PHE A 75 -49.30 -1.80 -6.18
CA PHE A 75 -48.78 -1.92 -7.55
C PHE A 75 -49.77 -2.59 -8.52
N ALA A 76 -50.94 -3.06 -8.07
CA ALA A 76 -51.94 -3.65 -8.94
C ALA A 76 -52.39 -2.73 -10.09
N PRO A 77 -52.60 -1.41 -9.90
CA PRO A 77 -52.99 -0.53 -11.00
C PRO A 77 -51.89 -0.36 -12.07
N LEU A 78 -50.61 -0.47 -11.68
CA LEU A 78 -49.48 -0.48 -12.61
C LEU A 78 -49.36 -1.79 -13.40
N ALA A 79 -50.14 -2.82 -13.07
CA ALA A 79 -50.14 -4.11 -13.75
C ALA A 79 -50.94 -4.12 -15.05
N THR A 80 -51.67 -3.05 -15.36
CA THR A 80 -52.47 -2.95 -16.57
C THR A 80 -51.59 -2.60 -17.77
N ALA A 81 -51.93 -3.19 -18.92
CA ALA A 81 -51.27 -2.92 -20.19
C ALA A 81 -51.22 -1.42 -20.52
N ASP A 82 -52.34 -0.73 -20.29
CA ASP A 82 -52.49 0.70 -20.61
C ASP A 82 -51.57 1.59 -19.76
N VAL A 83 -51.46 1.32 -18.46
CA VAL A 83 -50.57 2.08 -17.57
C VAL A 83 -49.11 1.84 -17.95
N ALA A 84 -48.73 0.58 -18.18
CA ALA A 84 -47.37 0.24 -18.53
C ALA A 84 -46.94 0.84 -19.89
N LEU A 85 -47.81 0.80 -20.90
CA LEU A 85 -47.55 1.44 -22.18
C LEU A 85 -47.34 2.95 -22.00
N ARG A 86 -48.17 3.61 -21.17
CA ARG A 86 -48.06 5.05 -20.91
C ARG A 86 -46.80 5.46 -20.14
N THR A 87 -46.16 4.54 -19.41
CA THR A 87 -44.82 4.79 -18.83
C THR A 87 -43.68 4.80 -19.85
N LEU A 88 -43.90 4.22 -21.04
CA LEU A 88 -42.91 4.13 -22.10
C LEU A 88 -43.00 5.33 -23.06
N THR A 89 -41.87 5.71 -23.65
CA THR A 89 -41.84 6.70 -24.74
C THR A 89 -42.47 6.13 -26.01
N PRO A 90 -42.96 6.98 -26.95
CA PRO A 90 -43.49 6.50 -28.23
C PRO A 90 -42.51 5.59 -28.98
N GLN A 91 -41.22 5.97 -29.00
CA GLN A 91 -40.13 5.18 -29.58
C GLN A 91 -39.98 3.81 -28.91
N ALA A 92 -40.12 3.74 -27.59
CA ALA A 92 -40.06 2.48 -26.85
C ALA A 92 -41.25 1.56 -27.16
N ARG A 93 -42.46 2.13 -27.33
CA ARG A 93 -43.65 1.37 -27.73
C ARG A 93 -43.48 0.78 -29.13
N GLU A 94 -42.94 1.57 -30.06
CA GLU A 94 -42.65 1.11 -31.42
C GLU A 94 -41.59 -0.01 -31.42
N ALA A 95 -40.50 0.15 -30.66
CA ALA A 95 -39.43 -0.84 -30.56
C ALA A 95 -39.84 -2.17 -29.92
N LEU A 96 -40.78 -2.15 -28.97
CA LEU A 96 -41.27 -3.37 -28.29
C LEU A 96 -42.34 -4.12 -29.09
N GLY A 97 -43.05 -3.43 -29.99
CA GLY A 97 -44.14 -4.01 -30.78
C GLY A 97 -45.37 -4.40 -29.93
N PRO A 98 -46.27 -5.24 -30.48
CA PRO A 98 -47.52 -5.62 -29.82
C PRO A 98 -47.30 -6.27 -28.44
N ILE A 99 -48.10 -5.85 -27.45
CA ILE A 99 -47.94 -6.26 -26.04
C ILE A 99 -48.00 -7.78 -25.83
N ASP A 100 -48.75 -8.49 -26.66
CA ASP A 100 -48.88 -9.96 -26.61
C ASP A 100 -47.53 -10.69 -26.73
N GLN A 101 -46.55 -10.06 -27.37
CA GLN A 101 -45.23 -10.64 -27.57
C GLN A 101 -44.28 -10.43 -26.37
N TRP A 102 -44.66 -9.57 -25.42
CA TRP A 102 -43.83 -9.24 -24.25
C TRP A 102 -44.63 -9.15 -22.94
N GLN A 103 -45.82 -9.78 -22.85
CA GLN A 103 -46.61 -9.85 -21.60
C GLN A 103 -45.80 -10.41 -20.42
N TRP A 104 -44.89 -11.34 -20.67
CA TRP A 104 -43.98 -11.88 -19.67
C TRP A 104 -43.07 -10.80 -19.06
N CYS A 105 -42.67 -9.81 -19.86
CA CYS A 105 -41.86 -8.70 -19.40
C CYS A 105 -42.67 -7.81 -18.47
N LEU A 106 -43.90 -7.45 -18.84
CA LEU A 106 -44.79 -6.67 -17.97
C LEU A 106 -44.97 -7.31 -16.60
N ARG A 107 -45.22 -8.63 -16.56
CA ARG A 107 -45.33 -9.37 -15.29
C ARG A 107 -44.02 -9.38 -14.50
N LYS A 108 -42.87 -9.46 -15.18
CA LYS A 108 -41.55 -9.33 -14.56
C LYS A 108 -41.35 -7.96 -13.93
N ILE A 109 -41.73 -6.87 -14.61
CA ILE A 109 -41.63 -5.51 -14.08
C ILE A 109 -42.41 -5.35 -12.78
N LEU A 110 -43.58 -5.98 -12.66
CA LEU A 110 -44.35 -5.98 -11.41
C LEU A 110 -43.63 -6.71 -10.27
N CYS A 111 -43.00 -7.85 -10.55
CA CYS A 111 -42.14 -8.51 -9.57
C CYS A 111 -40.99 -7.57 -9.13
N CYS A 112 -40.43 -6.79 -10.06
CA CYS A 112 -39.33 -5.86 -9.77
C CYS A 112 -39.80 -4.66 -8.91
N LEU A 113 -40.94 -4.06 -9.23
CA LEU A 113 -41.54 -2.97 -8.44
C LEU A 113 -41.77 -3.38 -6.98
N ARG A 114 -42.42 -4.54 -6.78
CA ARG A 114 -42.75 -5.07 -5.46
C ARG A 114 -41.50 -5.36 -4.64
N PHE A 115 -40.51 -6.02 -5.23
CA PHE A 115 -39.27 -6.33 -4.52
C PHE A 115 -38.49 -5.08 -4.14
N GLY A 116 -38.41 -4.07 -5.02
CA GLY A 116 -37.76 -2.80 -4.70
C GLY A 116 -38.41 -2.13 -3.48
N TRP A 117 -39.75 -2.10 -3.45
CA TRP A 117 -40.52 -1.56 -2.33
C TRP A 117 -40.32 -2.35 -1.04
N LEU A 118 -40.45 -3.68 -1.08
CA LEU A 118 -40.26 -4.56 0.08
C LEU A 118 -38.84 -4.46 0.63
N LEU A 119 -37.83 -4.43 -0.24
CA LEU A 119 -36.43 -4.39 0.18
C LEU A 119 -36.10 -3.07 0.89
N SER A 120 -36.67 -1.95 0.45
CA SER A 120 -36.48 -0.65 1.10
C SER A 120 -37.05 -0.57 2.52
N ARG A 121 -38.01 -1.45 2.83
CA ARG A 121 -38.67 -1.58 4.14
C ARG A 121 -38.09 -2.73 4.97
N SER A 122 -37.18 -3.52 4.41
CA SER A 122 -36.51 -4.60 5.14
C SER A 122 -35.61 -4.01 6.23
N ARG A 123 -35.80 -4.49 7.47
CA ARG A 123 -35.05 -4.01 8.64
C ARG A 123 -33.82 -4.86 8.96
N THR A 124 -33.73 -6.05 8.38
CA THR A 124 -32.65 -7.01 8.63
C THR A 124 -32.37 -7.84 7.37
N PHE A 125 -31.14 -8.32 7.23
CA PHE A 125 -30.74 -9.16 6.10
C PHE A 125 -31.59 -10.45 5.97
N PRO A 126 -31.98 -11.18 7.04
CA PRO A 126 -32.89 -12.31 6.92
C PRO A 126 -34.25 -11.96 6.29
N VAL A 127 -34.81 -10.79 6.63
CA VAL A 127 -36.05 -10.30 6.01
C VAL A 127 -35.81 -9.95 4.53
N SER A 128 -34.66 -9.35 4.20
CA SER A 128 -34.24 -9.10 2.80
C SER A 128 -34.13 -10.41 1.99
N VAL A 129 -33.60 -11.48 2.58
CA VAL A 129 -33.52 -12.82 1.95
C VAL A 129 -34.92 -13.41 1.75
N TYR A 130 -35.84 -13.22 2.70
CA TYR A 130 -37.23 -13.64 2.52
C TYR A 130 -37.92 -12.89 1.37
N TYR A 131 -37.73 -11.57 1.25
CA TYR A 131 -38.25 -10.83 0.09
C TYR A 131 -37.57 -11.24 -1.22
N LEU A 132 -36.28 -11.60 -1.19
CA LEU A 132 -35.58 -12.15 -2.35
C LEU A 132 -36.19 -13.49 -2.77
N TYR A 133 -36.57 -14.33 -1.80
CA TYR A 133 -37.29 -15.58 -2.07
C TYR A 133 -38.64 -15.33 -2.75
N ARG A 134 -39.42 -14.33 -2.28
CA ARG A 134 -40.70 -13.95 -2.92
C ARG A 134 -40.50 -13.42 -4.34
N TYR A 135 -39.48 -12.60 -4.55
CA TYR A 135 -39.11 -12.12 -5.89
C TYR A 135 -38.72 -13.28 -6.81
N TRP A 136 -37.85 -14.18 -6.33
CA TRP A 136 -37.41 -15.35 -7.08
C TRP A 136 -38.59 -16.25 -7.47
N LEU A 137 -39.52 -16.53 -6.55
CA LEU A 137 -40.75 -17.26 -6.86
C LEU A 137 -41.63 -16.52 -7.88
N CYS A 138 -41.77 -15.19 -7.74
CA CYS A 138 -42.54 -14.38 -8.66
C CYS A 138 -42.00 -14.54 -10.09
N ILE A 139 -40.68 -14.46 -10.28
CA ILE A 139 -40.02 -14.63 -11.59
C ILE A 139 -40.13 -16.07 -12.11
N ARG A 140 -39.87 -17.09 -11.29
CA ARG A 140 -39.94 -18.51 -11.72
C ARG A 140 -41.35 -18.90 -12.18
N ARG A 141 -42.38 -18.38 -11.53
CA ARG A 141 -43.79 -18.64 -11.87
C ARG A 141 -44.25 -17.95 -13.15
N LEU A 142 -43.54 -16.94 -13.66
CA LEU A 142 -43.91 -16.28 -14.92
C LEU A 142 -43.84 -17.22 -16.12
N PHE A 143 -42.93 -18.20 -16.06
CA PHE A 143 -42.54 -19.03 -17.19
C PHE A 143 -42.91 -20.51 -17.01
N GLN A 144 -43.50 -20.86 -15.87
CA GLN A 144 -43.98 -22.20 -15.56
C GLN A 144 -45.52 -22.20 -15.62
N ASN A 145 -46.11 -23.08 -16.43
CA ASN A 145 -47.56 -23.30 -16.49
C ASN A 145 -48.06 -24.06 -15.25
N ASP A 146 -47.65 -23.66 -14.04
CA ASP A 146 -48.05 -24.31 -12.79
C ASP A 146 -48.60 -23.26 -11.80
N PRO A 147 -49.93 -23.15 -11.69
CA PRO A 147 -50.60 -22.14 -10.87
C PRO A 147 -50.64 -22.50 -9.38
N THR A 148 -50.21 -23.70 -8.98
CA THR A 148 -50.37 -24.19 -7.60
C THR A 148 -49.04 -24.38 -6.90
N GLY A 149 -48.75 -23.49 -5.94
CA GLY A 149 -47.86 -23.63 -4.76
C GLY A 149 -46.89 -24.82 -4.59
N ARG A 150 -46.25 -25.33 -5.65
CA ARG A 150 -45.38 -26.50 -5.54
C ARG A 150 -44.13 -26.15 -4.76
N GLN A 151 -43.65 -27.11 -3.98
CA GLN A 151 -42.37 -26.94 -3.31
C GLN A 151 -41.23 -26.89 -4.36
N PRO A 152 -40.21 -26.04 -4.15
CA PRO A 152 -39.06 -25.98 -5.05
C PRO A 152 -38.29 -27.31 -5.11
N THR A 153 -37.83 -27.71 -6.30
CA THR A 153 -37.00 -28.91 -6.47
C THR A 153 -35.63 -28.76 -5.79
N PRO A 154 -34.86 -29.85 -5.58
CA PRO A 154 -33.48 -29.74 -5.06
C PRO A 154 -32.58 -28.80 -5.88
N GLU A 155 -32.71 -28.81 -7.21
CA GLU A 155 -31.97 -27.94 -8.12
C GLU A 155 -32.38 -26.47 -7.97
N GLU A 156 -33.68 -26.20 -7.88
CA GLU A 156 -34.20 -24.85 -7.65
C GLU A 156 -33.77 -24.29 -6.28
N ARG A 157 -33.71 -25.15 -5.25
CA ARG A 157 -33.15 -24.76 -3.95
C ARG A 157 -31.66 -24.46 -4.02
N ALA A 158 -30.90 -25.19 -4.84
CA ALA A 158 -29.48 -24.92 -5.06
C ALA A 158 -29.27 -23.59 -5.80
N ASP A 159 -30.08 -23.30 -6.82
CA ASP A 159 -30.09 -22.02 -7.53
C ASP A 159 -30.39 -20.87 -6.57
N PHE A 160 -31.41 -21.02 -5.71
CA PHE A 160 -31.75 -19.99 -4.73
C PHE A 160 -30.65 -19.75 -3.69
N ARG A 161 -29.93 -20.81 -3.26
CA ARG A 161 -28.77 -20.66 -2.37
C ARG A 161 -27.64 -19.86 -3.02
N LYS A 162 -27.33 -20.16 -4.29
CA LYS A 162 -26.33 -19.39 -5.06
C LYS A 162 -26.77 -17.94 -5.25
N LEU A 163 -28.04 -17.72 -5.56
CA LEU A 163 -28.62 -16.38 -5.69
C LEU A 163 -28.54 -15.60 -4.38
N THR A 164 -28.79 -16.26 -3.24
CA THR A 164 -28.69 -15.66 -1.90
C THR A 164 -27.23 -15.31 -1.56
N ALA A 165 -26.28 -16.16 -1.94
CA ALA A 165 -24.85 -15.87 -1.77
C ALA A 165 -24.44 -14.63 -2.59
N GLY A 166 -24.80 -14.58 -3.87
CA GLY A 166 -24.55 -13.41 -4.72
C GLY A 166 -25.26 -12.15 -4.22
N PHE A 167 -26.47 -12.29 -3.66
CA PHE A 167 -27.16 -11.17 -3.00
C PHE A 167 -26.42 -10.68 -1.76
N ALA A 168 -25.92 -11.60 -0.92
CA ALA A 168 -25.13 -11.26 0.26
C ALA A 168 -23.83 -10.53 -0.08
N GLU A 169 -23.15 -10.94 -1.15
CA GLU A 169 -21.93 -10.28 -1.65
C GLU A 169 -22.18 -8.83 -2.06
N VAL A 170 -23.33 -8.57 -2.70
CA VAL A 170 -23.70 -7.23 -3.14
C VAL A 170 -24.24 -6.37 -1.99
N PHE A 171 -24.90 -6.99 -1.02
CA PHE A 171 -25.49 -6.30 0.15
C PHE A 171 -24.45 -5.97 1.23
N ARG A 172 -23.38 -6.76 1.36
CA ARG A 172 -22.35 -6.59 2.39
C ARG A 172 -21.62 -5.23 2.31
N PRO A 173 -21.16 -4.74 1.14
CA PRO A 173 -20.52 -3.42 1.05
C PRO A 173 -21.40 -2.28 1.54
N TRP A 174 -22.72 -2.36 1.34
CA TRP A 174 -23.66 -1.36 1.84
C TRP A 174 -23.70 -1.36 3.38
N LEU A 175 -23.78 -2.53 4.01
CA LEU A 175 -23.69 -2.66 5.48
C LEU A 175 -22.35 -2.15 6.05
N VAL A 176 -21.25 -2.40 5.34
CA VAL A 176 -19.91 -1.91 5.73
C VAL A 176 -19.78 -0.41 5.52
N GLN A 177 -20.39 0.16 4.48
CA GLN A 177 -20.39 1.61 4.25
C GLN A 177 -21.19 2.36 5.31
N GLU A 178 -22.36 1.84 5.70
CA GLU A 178 -23.14 2.38 6.83
C GLU A 178 -22.34 2.29 8.15
N ALA A 179 -21.63 1.17 8.38
CA ALA A 179 -20.74 1.05 9.54
C ALA A 179 -19.58 2.07 9.51
N LYS A 180 -18.92 2.24 8.35
CA LYS A 180 -17.85 3.24 8.17
C LYS A 180 -18.37 4.68 8.31
N ALA A 181 -19.59 4.97 7.86
CA ALA A 181 -20.18 6.30 8.04
C ALA A 181 -20.29 6.66 9.54
N MET A 182 -20.50 5.68 10.42
CA MET A 182 -20.45 5.90 11.87
C MET A 182 -19.05 6.29 12.38
N ASP A 183 -17.99 5.75 11.76
CA ASP A 183 -16.61 6.11 12.08
C ASP A 183 -16.26 7.56 11.69
N HIS A 184 -16.98 8.13 10.71
CA HIS A 184 -16.87 9.53 10.26
C HIS A 184 -17.97 10.45 10.84
N SER A 185 -18.50 10.11 12.02
CA SER A 185 -19.63 10.81 12.64
C SER A 185 -19.45 12.32 12.83
N MET A 186 -18.21 12.81 13.01
CA MET A 186 -17.93 14.24 13.16
C MET A 186 -18.12 15.04 11.87
N GLU A 187 -17.66 14.52 10.73
CA GLU A 187 -17.82 15.17 9.42
C GLU A 187 -19.31 15.19 8.99
N LEU A 188 -20.05 14.14 9.34
CA LEU A 188 -21.50 14.08 9.14
C LEU A 188 -22.26 15.09 10.01
N ALA A 189 -21.78 15.36 11.23
CA ALA A 189 -22.37 16.38 12.10
C ALA A 189 -22.18 17.80 11.50
N ASP A 190 -21.00 18.10 10.97
CA ASP A 190 -20.73 19.38 10.30
C ASP A 190 -21.57 19.56 9.02
N GLY A 191 -21.74 18.47 8.25
CA GLY A 191 -22.65 18.45 7.11
C GLY A 191 -24.12 18.66 7.49
N ALA A 192 -24.56 18.11 8.63
CA ALA A 192 -25.93 18.26 9.12
C ALA A 192 -26.22 19.68 9.59
N VAL A 193 -25.29 20.29 10.32
CA VAL A 193 -25.43 21.66 10.84
C VAL A 193 -25.35 22.70 9.71
N SER A 194 -24.55 22.44 8.67
CA SER A 194 -24.45 23.32 7.50
C SER A 194 -25.62 23.18 6.51
N GLY A 195 -26.60 22.32 6.80
CA GLY A 195 -27.75 22.05 5.91
C GLY A 195 -27.35 21.38 4.59
N GLN A 196 -26.15 20.79 4.54
CA GLN A 196 -25.61 20.12 3.36
C GLN A 196 -26.03 18.65 3.27
N VAL A 197 -26.57 18.07 4.35
CA VAL A 197 -27.16 16.72 4.34
C VAL A 197 -28.40 16.72 3.44
N ASP A 198 -28.25 16.07 2.29
CA ASP A 198 -29.40 15.75 1.45
C ASP A 198 -30.15 14.58 2.08
N CYS A 199 -31.37 14.85 2.55
CA CYS A 199 -32.28 13.84 3.09
C CYS A 199 -32.73 12.81 2.04
N HIS A 200 -32.39 13.02 0.76
CA HIS A 200 -32.63 12.09 -0.35
C HIS A 200 -31.35 11.34 -0.79
N SER A 201 -30.19 11.64 -0.21
CA SER A 201 -28.95 10.89 -0.46
C SER A 201 -29.12 9.43 0.02
N GLY A 202 -28.65 8.48 -0.81
CA GLY A 202 -28.86 7.04 -0.65
C GLY A 202 -29.68 6.37 -1.76
N GLY A 203 -30.28 7.14 -2.69
CA GLY A 203 -30.90 6.60 -3.91
C GLY A 203 -29.90 5.91 -4.86
N ASP A 204 -28.67 6.44 -4.94
CA ASP A 204 -27.58 5.92 -5.78
C ASP A 204 -26.97 4.63 -5.20
N ALA A 205 -27.03 4.45 -3.87
CA ALA A 205 -26.63 3.20 -3.23
C ALA A 205 -27.57 2.04 -3.60
N ALA A 206 -28.88 2.31 -3.77
CA ALA A 206 -29.85 1.32 -4.24
C ALA A 206 -29.66 0.99 -5.73
N GLU A 207 -29.31 1.97 -6.56
CA GLU A 207 -28.87 1.73 -7.95
C GLU A 207 -27.69 0.76 -7.99
N ALA A 208 -26.63 1.09 -7.27
CA ALA A 208 -25.44 0.25 -7.19
C ALA A 208 -25.77 -1.16 -6.68
N LEU A 209 -26.65 -1.29 -5.69
CA LEU A 209 -27.10 -2.58 -5.16
C LEU A 209 -27.83 -3.42 -6.22
N PHE A 210 -28.86 -2.87 -6.87
CA PHE A 210 -29.67 -3.63 -7.82
C PHE A 210 -28.92 -3.92 -9.13
N GLU A 211 -28.07 -3.00 -9.59
CA GLU A 211 -27.25 -3.21 -10.78
C GLU A 211 -26.18 -4.28 -10.56
N LYS A 212 -25.50 -4.25 -9.40
CA LYS A 212 -24.53 -5.29 -9.01
C LYS A 212 -25.21 -6.64 -8.80
N PHE A 213 -26.47 -6.65 -8.34
CA PHE A 213 -27.19 -7.90 -8.10
C PHE A 213 -27.72 -8.54 -9.39
N LEU A 214 -28.24 -7.78 -10.36
CA LEU A 214 -28.87 -8.34 -11.56
C LEU A 214 -27.87 -8.74 -12.67
N THR A 215 -26.76 -9.40 -12.33
CA THR A 215 -25.80 -9.91 -13.32
C THR A 215 -26.44 -10.92 -14.30
N VAL A 216 -25.75 -11.22 -15.39
CA VAL A 216 -26.16 -12.27 -16.34
C VAL A 216 -26.30 -13.62 -15.62
N ASP A 217 -25.38 -13.94 -14.71
CA ASP A 217 -25.40 -15.17 -13.92
C ASP A 217 -26.57 -15.19 -12.94
N ASN A 218 -26.83 -14.10 -12.23
CA ASN A 218 -27.97 -14.01 -11.32
C ASN A 218 -29.30 -14.00 -12.06
N ALA A 219 -29.36 -13.42 -13.27
CA ALA A 219 -30.52 -13.54 -14.15
C ALA A 219 -30.78 -15.00 -14.54
N ARG A 220 -29.72 -15.76 -14.86
CA ARG A 220 -29.82 -17.21 -15.11
C ARG A 220 -30.33 -17.98 -13.89
N LEU A 221 -29.85 -17.66 -12.68
CA LEU A 221 -30.33 -18.27 -11.43
C LEU A 221 -31.77 -17.89 -11.10
N LEU A 222 -32.20 -16.66 -11.43
CA LEU A 222 -33.57 -16.18 -11.24
C LEU A 222 -34.58 -16.95 -12.10
N MET A 223 -34.26 -17.18 -13.38
CA MET A 223 -35.22 -17.73 -14.36
C MET A 223 -35.05 -19.23 -14.62
N GLY A 224 -33.86 -19.78 -14.36
CA GLY A 224 -33.46 -21.13 -14.78
C GLY A 224 -32.69 -21.10 -16.10
N ALA A 225 -31.74 -22.02 -16.26
CA ALA A 225 -30.79 -22.01 -17.38
C ALA A 225 -31.45 -22.08 -18.76
N GLU A 226 -32.42 -22.98 -18.95
CA GLU A 226 -33.09 -23.21 -20.23
C GLU A 226 -33.92 -22.00 -20.67
N ILE A 227 -34.70 -21.44 -19.75
CA ILE A 227 -35.56 -20.28 -20.01
C ILE A 227 -34.71 -19.04 -20.26
N PHE A 228 -33.62 -18.87 -19.50
CA PHE A 228 -32.66 -17.79 -19.73
C PHE A 228 -32.01 -17.89 -21.11
N GLU A 229 -31.58 -19.08 -21.54
CA GLU A 229 -30.98 -19.27 -22.86
C GLU A 229 -31.97 -18.95 -23.99
N LYS A 230 -33.24 -19.32 -23.82
CA LYS A 230 -34.29 -19.02 -24.79
C LYS A 230 -34.59 -17.52 -24.86
N LEU A 231 -34.80 -16.85 -23.72
CA LEU A 231 -35.21 -15.45 -23.65
C LEU A 231 -34.06 -14.47 -23.91
N SER A 232 -32.83 -14.79 -23.54
CA SER A 232 -31.67 -13.92 -23.79
C SER A 232 -31.38 -13.68 -25.27
N LYS A 233 -31.88 -14.57 -26.15
CA LYS A 233 -31.84 -14.45 -27.61
C LYS A 233 -32.89 -13.46 -28.16
N ASP A 234 -33.92 -13.10 -27.37
CA ASP A 234 -34.90 -12.07 -27.74
C ASP A 234 -34.36 -10.68 -27.39
N PRO A 235 -34.24 -9.73 -28.35
CA PRO A 235 -33.78 -8.37 -28.09
C PRO A 235 -34.56 -7.64 -26.98
N ARG A 236 -35.85 -7.95 -26.82
CA ARG A 236 -36.73 -7.32 -25.81
C ARG A 236 -36.37 -7.74 -24.40
N PHE A 237 -35.62 -8.83 -24.22
CA PHE A 237 -35.19 -9.28 -22.90
C PHE A 237 -34.23 -8.32 -22.21
N TRP A 238 -33.33 -7.71 -22.97
CA TRP A 238 -32.36 -6.76 -22.44
C TRP A 238 -33.01 -5.42 -22.13
N LEU A 239 -33.97 -5.00 -22.96
CA LEU A 239 -34.85 -3.85 -22.66
C LEU A 239 -35.66 -4.12 -21.37
N CYS A 240 -36.21 -5.32 -21.23
CA CYS A 240 -36.92 -5.74 -20.03
C CYS A 240 -36.04 -5.75 -18.78
N ARG A 241 -34.75 -6.10 -18.91
CA ARG A 241 -33.79 -6.05 -17.81
C ARG A 241 -33.54 -4.61 -17.37
N CYS A 242 -33.31 -3.68 -18.30
CA CYS A 242 -33.14 -2.26 -17.97
C CYS A 242 -34.39 -1.68 -17.31
N TRP A 243 -35.57 -2.00 -17.85
CA TRP A 243 -36.85 -1.61 -17.25
C TRP A 243 -37.00 -2.18 -15.83
N CYS A 244 -36.63 -3.45 -15.60
CA CYS A 244 -36.68 -4.05 -14.27
C CYS A 244 -35.77 -3.32 -13.26
N ILE A 245 -34.59 -2.83 -13.67
CA ILE A 245 -33.73 -1.97 -12.83
C ILE A 245 -34.45 -0.66 -12.47
N CYS A 246 -35.02 0.03 -13.46
CA CYS A 246 -35.79 1.24 -13.20
C CYS A 246 -36.99 0.98 -12.27
N ALA A 247 -37.63 -0.17 -12.40
CA ALA A 247 -38.73 -0.60 -11.54
C ALA A 247 -38.29 -0.88 -10.10
N PHE A 248 -37.16 -1.54 -9.87
CA PHE A 248 -36.61 -1.70 -8.52
C PHE A 248 -36.36 -0.34 -7.86
N ARG A 249 -35.76 0.60 -8.61
CA ARG A 249 -35.45 1.94 -8.13
C ARG A 249 -36.72 2.72 -7.80
N PHE A 250 -37.74 2.61 -8.64
CA PHE A 250 -39.03 3.24 -8.38
C PHE A 250 -39.72 2.65 -7.14
N GLY A 251 -39.77 1.32 -7.04
CA GLY A 251 -40.30 0.63 -5.85
C GLY A 251 -39.57 1.02 -4.57
N TRP A 252 -38.24 1.04 -4.61
CA TRP A 252 -37.38 1.44 -3.49
C TRP A 252 -37.62 2.89 -3.07
N CYS A 253 -37.70 3.81 -4.03
CA CYS A 253 -38.00 5.21 -3.79
C CYS A 253 -39.37 5.37 -3.10
N LEU A 254 -40.39 4.68 -3.61
CA LEU A 254 -41.74 4.72 -3.03
C LEU A 254 -41.80 4.12 -1.62
N GLY A 255 -41.09 3.03 -1.33
CA GLY A 255 -41.11 2.44 0.01
C GLY A 255 -40.47 3.32 1.09
N ARG A 256 -39.63 4.29 0.69
CA ARG A 256 -39.04 5.32 1.57
C ARG A 256 -39.75 6.67 1.52
N SER A 257 -40.75 6.84 0.65
CA SER A 257 -41.49 8.09 0.52
C SER A 257 -42.24 8.43 1.81
N ARG A 258 -42.24 9.70 2.21
CA ARG A 258 -42.95 10.18 3.42
C ARG A 258 -44.16 11.03 3.09
N SER A 259 -44.33 11.40 1.82
CA SER A 259 -45.39 12.29 1.35
C SER A 259 -45.79 11.97 -0.11
N LEU A 260 -46.97 12.47 -0.52
CA LEU A 260 -47.40 12.42 -1.92
C LEU A 260 -46.52 13.28 -2.85
N ILE A 261 -45.75 14.24 -2.31
CA ILE A 261 -44.77 15.01 -3.09
C ILE A 261 -43.59 14.11 -3.50
N ASP A 262 -43.15 13.23 -2.59
CA ASP A 262 -42.09 12.27 -2.88
C ASP A 262 -42.55 11.25 -3.92
N LEU A 263 -43.83 10.87 -3.92
CA LEU A 263 -44.42 10.02 -4.96
C LEU A 263 -44.24 10.64 -6.36
N VAL A 264 -44.53 11.93 -6.52
CA VAL A 264 -44.34 12.64 -7.80
C VAL A 264 -42.86 12.64 -8.20
N ARG A 265 -41.94 12.90 -7.26
CA ARG A 265 -40.48 12.89 -7.53
C ARG A 265 -39.99 11.51 -7.96
N CYS A 266 -40.41 10.46 -7.25
CA CYS A 266 -40.08 9.07 -7.60
C CYS A 266 -40.60 8.72 -9.01
N LEU A 267 -41.81 9.18 -9.36
CA LEU A 267 -42.40 8.92 -10.68
C LEU A 267 -41.63 9.64 -11.79
N VAL A 268 -41.21 10.89 -11.58
CA VAL A 268 -40.36 11.62 -12.54
C VAL A 268 -39.04 10.89 -12.75
N ALA A 269 -38.39 10.45 -11.68
CA ALA A 269 -37.15 9.68 -11.75
C ALA A 269 -37.33 8.36 -12.52
N TYR A 270 -38.47 7.68 -12.32
CA TYR A 270 -38.81 6.46 -13.04
C TYR A 270 -38.95 6.70 -14.56
N PHE A 271 -39.72 7.71 -14.98
CA PHE A 271 -39.87 8.06 -16.40
C PHE A 271 -38.53 8.41 -17.06
N ARG A 272 -37.66 9.13 -16.35
CA ARG A 272 -36.31 9.47 -16.85
C ARG A 272 -35.42 8.25 -16.97
N CYS A 273 -35.46 7.34 -15.98
CA CYS A 273 -34.74 6.08 -16.04
C CYS A 273 -35.18 5.24 -17.25
N LEU A 274 -36.50 5.10 -17.47
CA LEU A 274 -37.03 4.40 -18.63
C LEU A 274 -36.59 5.04 -19.94
N ARG A 275 -36.63 6.37 -20.05
CA ARG A 275 -36.17 7.08 -21.25
C ARG A 275 -34.72 6.69 -21.61
N ARG A 276 -33.82 6.56 -20.62
CA ARG A 276 -32.42 6.14 -20.82
C ARG A 276 -32.29 4.71 -21.36
N CYS A 277 -33.17 3.79 -20.97
CA CYS A 277 -33.18 2.42 -21.47
C CYS A 277 -33.43 2.29 -22.99
N PHE A 278 -33.95 3.36 -23.63
CA PHE A 278 -34.29 3.37 -25.06
C PHE A 278 -33.52 4.44 -25.86
N GLN A 279 -32.53 5.11 -25.25
CA GLN A 279 -31.61 5.99 -25.98
C GLN A 279 -30.51 5.17 -26.70
N PRO A 280 -29.85 5.69 -27.74
CA PRO A 280 -28.65 5.08 -28.30
C PRO A 280 -27.57 4.84 -27.22
N LEU A 281 -26.62 3.94 -27.50
CA LEU A 281 -25.44 3.77 -26.65
C LEU A 281 -24.73 5.11 -26.46
N VAL A 282 -24.39 5.42 -25.21
CA VAL A 282 -23.59 6.58 -24.81
C VAL A 282 -22.25 6.07 -24.32
N CYS A 283 -21.20 6.52 -24.98
CA CYS A 283 -19.82 6.34 -24.57
C CYS A 283 -19.16 7.72 -24.51
N GLU A 284 -18.61 8.05 -23.36
CA GLU A 284 -17.91 9.31 -23.11
C GLU A 284 -16.77 9.04 -22.13
N LEU A 285 -15.64 9.69 -22.35
CA LEU A 285 -14.51 9.70 -21.43
C LEU A 285 -14.32 11.15 -20.98
N THR A 286 -14.36 11.38 -19.68
CA THR A 286 -14.22 12.70 -19.07
C THR A 286 -12.87 12.86 -18.37
N ASP A 287 -12.28 11.77 -17.89
CA ASP A 287 -10.94 11.72 -17.31
C ASP A 287 -10.24 10.42 -17.72
N PRO A 288 -8.90 10.39 -17.80
CA PRO A 288 -7.93 11.48 -17.52
C PRO A 288 -7.72 12.48 -18.67
N ILE A 289 -7.46 13.76 -18.35
CA ILE A 289 -7.13 14.83 -19.32
C ILE A 289 -5.84 15.55 -18.94
N GLY A 290 -5.01 15.89 -19.93
CA GLY A 290 -3.83 16.73 -19.74
C GLY A 290 -2.67 16.00 -19.08
N CYS A 291 -2.02 16.64 -18.10
CA CYS A 291 -0.91 16.06 -17.35
C CYS A 291 -1.41 15.47 -16.03
N VAL A 292 -1.42 14.15 -15.90
CA VAL A 292 -2.07 13.45 -14.77
C VAL A 292 -1.05 12.67 -13.96
N ALA A 293 -0.95 12.99 -12.67
CA ALA A 293 -0.12 12.25 -11.73
C ALA A 293 -0.75 10.90 -11.36
N GLU A 294 0.08 9.89 -11.15
CA GLU A 294 -0.36 8.63 -10.58
C GLU A 294 -0.68 8.76 -9.08
N GLU A 295 -1.71 8.05 -8.63
CA GLU A 295 -2.17 8.04 -7.24
C GLU A 295 -1.93 6.66 -6.60
N VAL A 296 -1.61 6.63 -5.31
CA VAL A 296 -1.50 5.38 -4.54
C VAL A 296 -2.90 4.88 -4.21
N ASN A 297 -3.27 3.72 -4.75
CA ASN A 297 -4.48 3.00 -4.35
C ASN A 297 -4.12 1.86 -3.40
N THR A 298 -4.42 2.05 -2.11
CA THR A 298 -4.07 1.10 -1.04
C THR A 298 -4.82 -0.23 -1.15
N ASP A 299 -6.05 -0.22 -1.65
CA ASP A 299 -6.87 -1.43 -1.80
C ASP A 299 -6.33 -2.34 -2.91
N LEU A 300 -5.80 -1.74 -3.97
CA LEU A 300 -5.19 -2.45 -5.11
C LEU A 300 -3.69 -2.71 -4.91
N LYS A 301 -3.04 -2.04 -3.93
CA LYS A 301 -1.59 -2.03 -3.72
C LYS A 301 -0.83 -1.64 -4.99
N ALA A 302 -1.37 -0.68 -5.74
CA ALA A 302 -0.89 -0.26 -7.04
C ALA A 302 -0.90 1.27 -7.16
N LEU A 303 -0.07 1.79 -8.06
CA LEU A 303 -0.21 3.17 -8.54
C LEU A 303 -1.14 3.18 -9.75
N VAL A 304 -2.07 4.12 -9.73
CA VAL A 304 -3.17 4.12 -10.68
C VAL A 304 -3.52 5.52 -11.18
N VAL A 305 -4.19 5.55 -12.33
CA VAL A 305 -4.91 6.71 -12.83
C VAL A 305 -6.39 6.35 -12.95
N ALA A 306 -7.27 7.16 -12.36
CA ALA A 306 -8.71 6.94 -12.47
C ALA A 306 -9.21 7.29 -13.89
N VAL A 307 -9.93 6.36 -14.51
CA VAL A 307 -10.61 6.57 -15.79
C VAL A 307 -12.09 6.79 -15.52
N LYS A 308 -12.61 7.97 -15.88
CA LYS A 308 -14.00 8.34 -15.63
C LYS A 308 -14.73 8.67 -16.92
N GLY A 309 -16.04 8.48 -16.89
CA GLY A 309 -16.90 8.82 -18.01
C GLY A 309 -18.26 8.14 -17.94
N THR A 310 -18.85 7.93 -19.11
CA THR A 310 -20.19 7.36 -19.28
C THR A 310 -20.11 6.16 -20.21
N ALA A 311 -20.67 5.04 -19.79
CA ALA A 311 -20.82 3.81 -20.57
C ALA A 311 -22.23 3.25 -20.31
N THR A 312 -23.22 3.65 -21.09
CA THR A 312 -24.63 3.27 -20.86
C THR A 312 -25.44 3.30 -22.17
N GLY A 313 -26.75 3.14 -22.08
CA GLY A 313 -27.71 3.30 -23.19
C GLY A 313 -28.49 2.04 -23.53
N GLY A 314 -29.33 2.16 -24.54
CA GLY A 314 -30.26 1.14 -24.98
C GLY A 314 -29.53 -0.11 -25.46
N GLY A 315 -29.84 -1.23 -24.81
CA GLY A 315 -29.22 -2.50 -25.12
C GLY A 315 -27.78 -2.64 -24.65
N PHE A 316 -27.29 -1.81 -23.72
CA PHE A 316 -25.97 -1.97 -23.11
C PHE A 316 -25.72 -3.41 -22.63
N LEU A 317 -24.58 -3.97 -23.01
CA LEU A 317 -24.13 -5.31 -22.62
C LEU A 317 -22.90 -5.24 -21.71
N ARG A 318 -21.86 -4.51 -22.14
CA ARG A 318 -20.58 -4.36 -21.45
C ARG A 318 -19.79 -3.17 -22.02
N TYR A 319 -18.73 -2.76 -21.35
CA TYR A 319 -17.69 -1.92 -21.92
C TYR A 319 -16.29 -2.48 -21.67
N VAL A 320 -15.36 -2.15 -22.56
CA VAL A 320 -13.95 -2.50 -22.47
C VAL A 320 -13.13 -1.21 -22.60
N LEU A 321 -12.13 -1.07 -21.73
CA LEU A 321 -11.10 -0.07 -21.81
C LEU A 321 -9.82 -0.70 -22.36
N GLU A 322 -9.17 0.02 -23.27
CA GLU A 322 -7.88 -0.35 -23.84
C GLU A 322 -6.96 0.86 -23.78
N TRP A 323 -5.66 0.65 -23.61
CA TRP A 323 -4.66 1.71 -23.69
C TRP A 323 -3.74 1.51 -24.90
N SER A 324 -3.17 2.60 -25.39
CA SER A 324 -2.19 2.63 -26.48
C SER A 324 -1.22 3.80 -26.31
N ARG A 325 0.03 3.64 -26.74
CA ARG A 325 1.02 4.74 -26.83
C ARG A 325 1.15 5.31 -28.23
N ASP A 326 0.79 4.54 -29.27
CA ASP A 326 0.96 4.89 -30.69
C ASP A 326 -0.38 5.07 -31.43
N GLY A 327 -1.50 4.73 -30.79
CA GLY A 327 -2.83 4.70 -31.38
C GLY A 327 -3.08 3.51 -32.31
N ILE A 328 -2.11 2.59 -32.46
CA ILE A 328 -2.14 1.46 -33.39
C ILE A 328 -2.27 0.15 -32.61
N ALA A 329 -1.37 -0.10 -31.66
CA ALA A 329 -1.42 -1.26 -30.79
C ALA A 329 -2.26 -0.95 -29.54
N TRP A 330 -3.32 -1.74 -29.32
CA TRP A 330 -4.27 -1.55 -28.22
C TRP A 330 -4.20 -2.72 -27.24
N HIS A 331 -4.17 -2.41 -25.95
CA HIS A 331 -4.01 -3.37 -24.87
C HIS A 331 -5.15 -3.24 -23.87
N ALA A 332 -5.90 -4.32 -23.66
CA ALA A 332 -6.98 -4.39 -22.67
C ALA A 332 -6.49 -4.78 -21.25
N SER A 333 -5.17 -4.88 -21.05
CA SER A 333 -4.55 -5.19 -19.77
C SER A 333 -4.47 -3.95 -18.86
N ASP A 334 -4.09 -4.17 -17.60
CA ASP A 334 -3.75 -3.10 -16.65
C ASP A 334 -4.94 -2.21 -16.25
N PHE A 335 -6.18 -2.71 -16.37
CA PHE A 335 -7.37 -2.02 -15.87
C PHE A 335 -8.04 -2.81 -14.74
N HIS A 336 -8.37 -2.11 -13.66
CA HIS A 336 -9.13 -2.61 -12.53
C HIS A 336 -10.55 -2.01 -12.56
N TYR A 337 -11.52 -2.79 -13.05
CA TYR A 337 -12.91 -2.35 -13.16
C TYR A 337 -13.65 -2.46 -11.82
N PRO A 338 -14.59 -1.55 -11.50
CA PRO A 338 -15.46 -1.67 -10.34
C PRO A 338 -16.34 -2.94 -10.37
N PRO A 339 -16.72 -3.50 -9.20
CA PRO A 339 -16.45 -3.00 -7.85
C PRO A 339 -15.02 -3.31 -7.36
N ILE A 340 -14.47 -2.39 -6.56
CA ILE A 340 -13.19 -2.54 -5.86
C ILE A 340 -13.48 -2.47 -4.36
N PRO A 341 -13.05 -3.45 -3.53
CA PRO A 341 -12.28 -4.67 -3.84
C PRO A 341 -13.18 -5.87 -4.25
N PRO A 342 -12.70 -6.86 -5.03
CA PRO A 342 -11.40 -7.01 -5.67
C PRO A 342 -11.53 -6.62 -7.16
N GLY A 343 -11.05 -5.43 -7.54
CA GLY A 343 -11.04 -5.05 -8.95
C GLY A 343 -10.24 -6.08 -9.75
N GLY A 344 -10.86 -6.72 -10.74
CA GLY A 344 -10.21 -7.83 -11.46
C GLY A 344 -10.98 -8.40 -12.64
N GLY A 345 -12.07 -7.74 -13.07
CA GLY A 345 -12.77 -8.11 -14.30
C GLY A 345 -11.95 -7.72 -15.54
N THR A 346 -12.13 -8.44 -16.65
CA THR A 346 -11.53 -8.05 -17.96
C THR A 346 -12.35 -6.99 -18.71
N GLN A 347 -13.51 -6.63 -18.18
CA GLN A 347 -14.48 -5.73 -18.78
C GLN A 347 -15.44 -5.19 -17.71
N GLY A 348 -16.07 -4.05 -17.99
CA GLY A 348 -17.16 -3.50 -17.19
C GLY A 348 -18.51 -4.05 -17.63
N ASN A 349 -19.21 -4.73 -16.74
CA ASN A 349 -20.51 -5.37 -17.03
C ASN A 349 -21.73 -4.56 -16.58
N SER A 350 -21.49 -3.42 -15.95
CA SER A 350 -22.54 -2.55 -15.41
C SER A 350 -22.51 -1.21 -16.14
N PRO A 351 -23.68 -0.61 -16.45
CA PRO A 351 -23.70 0.71 -17.03
C PRO A 351 -23.12 1.73 -16.03
N VAL A 352 -22.45 2.76 -16.54
CA VAL A 352 -21.87 3.85 -15.74
C VAL A 352 -22.32 5.17 -16.36
N ALA A 353 -22.74 6.13 -15.53
CA ALA A 353 -23.12 7.48 -15.97
C ALA A 353 -22.32 8.53 -15.20
N GLY A 354 -21.41 9.22 -15.87
CA GLY A 354 -20.58 10.29 -15.27
C GLY A 354 -19.75 9.84 -14.07
N GLY A 355 -19.21 8.63 -14.09
CA GLY A 355 -18.56 8.00 -12.92
C GLY A 355 -17.27 7.25 -13.26
N LEU A 356 -16.73 6.52 -12.27
CA LEU A 356 -15.53 5.69 -12.43
C LEU A 356 -15.83 4.49 -13.34
N LEU A 357 -15.09 4.38 -14.44
CA LEU A 357 -15.12 3.24 -15.36
C LEU A 357 -14.09 2.18 -14.95
N ALA A 358 -12.86 2.59 -14.62
CA ALA A 358 -11.83 1.71 -14.08
C ALA A 358 -10.67 2.53 -13.49
N TYR A 359 -9.78 1.86 -12.77
CA TYR A 359 -8.43 2.37 -12.54
C TYR A 359 -7.47 1.76 -13.55
N PHE A 360 -6.68 2.60 -14.23
CA PHE A 360 -5.56 2.19 -15.05
C PHE A 360 -4.32 2.01 -14.18
N ASP A 361 -3.77 0.81 -14.10
CA ASP A 361 -2.58 0.45 -13.33
C ASP A 361 -1.32 0.94 -14.04
N THR A 362 -0.70 1.97 -13.47
CA THR A 362 0.49 2.60 -14.02
C THR A 362 1.77 2.12 -13.35
N THR A 363 1.69 1.19 -12.41
CA THR A 363 2.82 0.77 -11.55
C THR A 363 4.06 0.42 -12.36
N ALA A 364 3.90 -0.42 -13.39
CA ALA A 364 4.99 -0.87 -14.27
C ALA A 364 5.06 -0.12 -15.61
N ARG A 365 4.18 0.87 -15.85
CA ARG A 365 4.14 1.66 -17.08
C ARG A 365 5.24 2.72 -17.09
N ASP A 366 5.64 3.18 -18.26
CA ASP A 366 6.56 4.32 -18.38
C ASP A 366 5.74 5.62 -18.37
N GLU A 367 6.38 6.73 -18.10
CA GLU A 367 5.79 8.06 -18.21
C GLU A 367 5.51 8.45 -19.68
N GLY A 368 4.74 9.52 -19.91
CA GLY A 368 4.49 10.04 -21.24
C GLY A 368 3.05 9.90 -21.72
N ALA A 369 2.84 10.06 -23.02
CA ALA A 369 1.50 10.05 -23.61
C ALA A 369 0.87 8.65 -23.65
N TYR A 370 -0.38 8.57 -23.19
CA TYR A 370 -1.25 7.41 -23.28
C TYR A 370 -2.59 7.82 -23.85
N THR A 371 -3.13 7.00 -24.75
CA THR A 371 -4.50 7.11 -25.24
C THR A 371 -5.32 5.94 -24.70
N ILE A 372 -6.43 6.25 -24.05
CA ILE A 372 -7.39 5.26 -23.57
C ILE A 372 -8.57 5.24 -24.54
N ARG A 373 -8.99 4.05 -24.95
CA ARG A 373 -10.19 3.80 -25.74
C ARG A 373 -11.24 3.10 -24.90
N LEU A 374 -12.42 3.69 -24.84
CA LEU A 374 -13.64 3.08 -24.33
C LEU A 374 -14.45 2.54 -25.50
N THR A 375 -14.69 1.23 -25.49
CA THR A 375 -15.65 0.58 -26.39
C THR A 375 -16.83 0.07 -25.58
N VAL A 376 -18.00 0.68 -25.78
CA VAL A 376 -19.27 0.23 -25.20
C VAL A 376 -19.97 -0.66 -26.22
N TYR A 377 -20.33 -1.87 -25.79
CA TYR A 377 -21.04 -2.85 -26.60
C TYR A 377 -22.51 -2.88 -26.22
N GLY A 378 -23.37 -2.79 -27.23
CA GLY A 378 -24.79 -3.03 -27.11
C GLY A 378 -25.22 -4.35 -27.73
N VAL A 379 -26.50 -4.67 -27.59
CA VAL A 379 -27.14 -5.79 -28.29
C VAL A 379 -27.06 -5.62 -29.81
N GLN A 380 -27.16 -6.73 -30.54
CA GLN A 380 -27.11 -6.77 -32.00
C GLN A 380 -25.81 -6.24 -32.63
N GLY A 381 -24.72 -6.17 -31.87
CA GLY A 381 -23.41 -5.76 -32.36
C GLY A 381 -23.23 -4.24 -32.49
N THR A 382 -24.17 -3.45 -31.97
CA THR A 382 -24.00 -2.00 -31.87
C THR A 382 -22.82 -1.67 -30.96
N THR A 383 -21.98 -0.73 -31.37
CA THR A 383 -20.85 -0.27 -30.56
C THR A 383 -20.78 1.25 -30.54
N CYS A 384 -20.32 1.77 -29.43
CA CYS A 384 -19.95 3.17 -29.29
C CYS A 384 -18.48 3.20 -28.86
N VAL A 385 -17.65 3.96 -29.58
CA VAL A 385 -16.21 4.07 -29.31
C VAL A 385 -15.84 5.52 -29.03
N ARG A 386 -15.13 5.77 -27.94
CA ARG A 386 -14.48 7.04 -27.64
C ARG A 386 -13.06 6.85 -27.18
N THR A 387 -12.24 7.86 -27.43
CA THR A 387 -10.85 7.90 -26.99
C THR A 387 -10.59 9.17 -26.22
N ILE A 388 -9.67 9.09 -25.27
CA ILE A 388 -9.12 10.24 -24.55
C ILE A 388 -7.61 10.08 -24.48
N THR A 389 -6.88 11.19 -24.60
CA THR A 389 -5.42 11.19 -24.54
C THR A 389 -4.97 12.06 -23.38
N PHE A 390 -3.99 11.56 -22.63
CA PHE A 390 -3.38 12.26 -21.52
C PHE A 390 -1.89 11.92 -21.47
N SER A 391 -1.14 12.71 -20.71
CA SER A 391 0.25 12.47 -20.39
C SER A 391 0.36 12.00 -18.95
N LEU A 392 0.81 10.77 -18.75
CA LEU A 392 1.10 10.19 -17.45
C LEU A 392 2.33 10.88 -16.86
N PHE A 393 2.13 11.63 -15.79
CA PHE A 393 3.17 12.23 -14.97
C PHE A 393 3.63 11.22 -13.92
N LYS A 394 4.92 10.94 -13.90
CA LYS A 394 5.55 10.12 -12.88
C LYS A 394 6.49 10.96 -12.05
N GLN A 395 6.39 10.73 -10.74
CA GLN A 395 7.25 11.33 -9.71
C GLN A 395 7.77 10.20 -8.84
N ASP A 396 9.08 10.04 -8.81
CA ASP A 396 9.78 9.17 -7.87
C ASP A 396 10.96 9.94 -7.29
N VAL A 397 10.75 10.51 -6.11
CA VAL A 397 11.73 11.34 -5.40
C VAL A 397 11.83 10.78 -4.00
N ARG A 398 12.88 9.99 -3.75
CA ARG A 398 13.09 9.31 -2.46
C ARG A 398 14.51 8.82 -2.28
N ILE A 399 14.95 8.80 -1.03
CA ILE A 399 16.14 8.15 -0.53
C ILE A 399 15.71 6.75 -0.05
N LEU A 400 16.39 5.72 -0.54
CA LEU A 400 16.05 4.32 -0.28
C LEU A 400 17.11 3.59 0.54
N GLY A 401 18.35 4.09 0.57
CA GLY A 401 19.43 3.40 1.26
C GLY A 401 20.79 4.08 1.19
N PHE A 402 21.73 3.50 1.92
CA PHE A 402 23.11 3.97 2.06
C PHE A 402 24.08 2.79 1.98
N ASP A 403 25.06 2.83 1.08
CA ASP A 403 26.12 1.80 0.91
C ASP A 403 25.64 0.33 0.91
N GLY A 404 24.42 0.07 0.44
CA GLY A 404 23.84 -1.28 0.40
C GLY A 404 22.92 -1.62 1.58
N ALA A 405 22.78 -0.74 2.57
CA ALA A 405 21.76 -0.82 3.60
C ALA A 405 20.43 -0.21 3.09
N PHE A 406 19.42 -1.06 2.88
CA PHE A 406 18.09 -0.69 2.38
C PHE A 406 16.95 -1.06 3.35
N THR A 407 17.28 -1.63 4.51
CA THR A 407 16.27 -2.09 5.46
C THR A 407 15.83 -0.94 6.33
N LEU A 408 14.55 -0.56 6.21
CA LEU A 408 13.88 0.42 7.06
C LEU A 408 12.97 -0.31 8.06
N ASP A 409 12.77 0.29 9.23
CA ASP A 409 11.78 -0.17 10.22
C ASP A 409 10.34 0.07 9.78
N THR A 410 10.09 1.12 8.98
CA THR A 410 8.79 1.45 8.37
C THR A 410 8.89 1.56 6.83
N THR A 411 8.14 2.45 6.20
CA THR A 411 8.14 2.72 4.76
C THR A 411 9.08 3.88 4.42
N ALA A 412 9.66 3.88 3.21
CA ALA A 412 10.50 4.99 2.72
C ALA A 412 9.74 6.32 2.49
N TYR A 413 8.43 6.38 2.74
CA TYR A 413 7.66 7.63 2.69
C TYR A 413 7.49 8.27 4.07
N ASP A 414 7.91 7.58 5.12
CA ASP A 414 7.91 8.11 6.48
C ASP A 414 9.25 8.82 6.72
N PRO A 415 9.27 10.15 6.88
CA PRO A 415 10.51 10.89 7.10
C PRO A 415 11.20 10.54 8.42
N ALA A 416 10.51 9.86 9.34
CA ALA A 416 11.06 9.35 10.59
C ALA A 416 11.57 7.91 10.51
N ALA A 417 11.46 7.25 9.34
CA ALA A 417 11.95 5.89 9.15
C ALA A 417 13.44 5.79 9.48
N MET A 418 13.84 4.69 10.10
CA MET A 418 15.21 4.42 10.54
C MET A 418 15.79 3.26 9.75
N PHE A 419 17.04 3.40 9.31
CA PHE A 419 17.79 2.26 8.80
C PHE A 419 18.14 1.34 9.94
N VAL A 420 17.79 0.06 9.81
CA VAL A 420 17.98 -0.92 10.88
C VAL A 420 18.78 -2.13 10.42
N GLU A 421 19.61 -2.66 11.32
CA GLU A 421 20.30 -3.93 11.16
C GLU A 421 19.87 -4.93 12.24
N THR A 422 20.07 -6.22 11.96
CA THR A 422 19.98 -7.26 13.00
C THR A 422 21.36 -7.47 13.60
N VAL A 423 21.53 -7.08 14.86
CA VAL A 423 22.74 -7.35 15.63
C VAL A 423 22.63 -8.75 16.24
N PRO A 424 23.55 -9.68 15.92
CA PRO A 424 23.51 -11.03 16.46
C PRO A 424 23.86 -11.07 17.94
N ALA A 425 23.35 -12.11 18.61
CA ALA A 425 23.71 -12.42 19.98
C ALA A 425 25.21 -12.71 20.07
N LEU A 426 25.87 -12.16 21.10
CA LEU A 426 27.30 -12.33 21.30
C LEU A 426 27.58 -12.44 22.79
N CYS A 427 28.02 -13.63 23.23
CA CYS A 427 28.16 -13.96 24.65
C CYS A 427 26.89 -13.63 25.46
N THR A 428 26.96 -12.67 26.39
CA THR A 428 25.84 -12.25 27.25
C THR A 428 24.97 -11.17 26.59
N ARG A 429 25.39 -10.59 25.46
CA ARG A 429 24.58 -9.63 24.69
C ARG A 429 23.51 -10.39 23.89
N PRO A 430 22.21 -10.11 24.08
CA PRO A 430 21.15 -10.70 23.27
C PRO A 430 21.18 -10.16 21.83
N SER A 431 20.57 -10.88 20.90
CA SER A 431 20.32 -10.36 19.55
C SER A 431 19.22 -9.29 19.58
N GLY A 432 19.26 -8.34 18.65
CA GLY A 432 18.26 -7.26 18.56
C GLY A 432 18.28 -6.54 17.22
N ILE A 433 17.22 -5.79 16.94
CA ILE A 433 17.14 -4.88 15.79
C ILE A 433 17.51 -3.48 16.28
N HIS A 434 18.48 -2.85 15.61
CA HIS A 434 19.01 -1.55 16.02
C HIS A 434 19.18 -0.62 14.83
N GLU A 435 19.05 0.69 15.07
CA GLU A 435 19.36 1.73 14.08
C GLU A 435 20.85 1.67 13.69
N ILE A 436 21.16 1.97 12.42
CA ILE A 436 22.49 1.90 11.83
C ILE A 436 23.19 3.27 11.91
N SER A 437 24.49 3.27 12.20
CA SER A 437 25.40 4.40 11.96
C SER A 437 26.23 4.18 10.70
N PHE A 438 26.54 5.25 9.99
CA PHE A 438 27.29 5.24 8.73
C PHE A 438 28.51 6.14 8.80
N GLY A 439 29.54 5.90 7.99
CA GLY A 439 30.75 6.72 8.04
C GLY A 439 31.57 6.70 6.76
N GLU A 440 32.62 7.50 6.76
CA GLU A 440 33.59 7.62 5.66
C GLU A 440 32.96 8.13 4.35
N CYS A 441 32.79 7.24 3.36
CA CYS A 441 32.41 7.51 1.98
C CYS A 441 31.03 6.92 1.74
N LEU A 442 30.00 7.78 1.74
CA LEU A 442 28.60 7.37 1.67
C LEU A 442 28.01 7.42 0.26
N SER A 443 27.64 6.26 -0.28
CA SER A 443 26.84 6.17 -1.50
C SER A 443 25.36 6.24 -1.13
N ILE A 444 24.69 7.32 -1.52
CA ILE A 444 23.26 7.52 -1.24
C ILE A 444 22.48 6.89 -2.39
N TRP A 445 21.59 5.96 -2.08
CA TRP A 445 20.75 5.26 -3.05
C TRP A 445 19.33 5.77 -3.01
N GLY A 446 18.69 5.86 -4.16
CA GLY A 446 17.31 6.34 -4.26
C GLY A 446 16.86 6.57 -5.70
N SER A 447 15.83 7.40 -5.85
CA SER A 447 15.35 7.86 -7.14
C SER A 447 15.17 9.38 -7.12
N ALA A 448 15.54 10.01 -8.22
CA ALA A 448 15.37 11.44 -8.46
C ALA A 448 14.78 11.60 -9.85
N PHE A 449 13.50 11.26 -9.98
CA PHE A 449 12.79 11.23 -11.24
C PHE A 449 11.50 12.06 -11.17
N VAL A 450 11.36 12.99 -12.12
CA VAL A 450 10.10 13.65 -12.43
C VAL A 450 10.00 13.79 -13.94
N GLY A 451 8.87 13.35 -14.52
CA GLY A 451 8.77 13.27 -15.97
C GLY A 451 7.42 12.83 -16.50
N GLY A 452 7.29 12.88 -17.83
CA GLY A 452 6.13 12.37 -18.57
C GLY A 452 5.22 13.42 -19.16
N CYS A 453 5.31 14.67 -18.68
CA CYS A 453 4.53 15.77 -19.25
C CYS A 453 5.42 16.77 -19.97
N GLU A 454 4.84 17.42 -20.97
CA GLU A 454 5.49 18.54 -21.66
C GLU A 454 5.82 19.64 -20.66
N GLY A 455 7.05 20.18 -20.74
CA GLY A 455 7.54 21.21 -19.83
C GLY A 455 7.79 20.75 -18.38
N ARG A 456 7.57 19.47 -18.04
CA ARG A 456 7.83 18.91 -16.71
C ARG A 456 8.73 17.68 -16.80
N LYS A 457 10.01 17.92 -16.96
CA LYS A 457 11.09 16.94 -16.82
C LYS A 457 12.02 17.38 -15.70
N ILE A 458 12.82 16.47 -15.15
CA ILE A 458 13.84 16.86 -14.18
C ILE A 458 14.79 17.89 -14.79
N LYS A 459 15.04 18.97 -14.05
CA LYS A 459 16.04 19.98 -14.39
C LYS A 459 17.31 19.75 -13.58
N ARG A 460 17.17 19.45 -12.30
CA ARG A 460 18.28 19.14 -11.38
C ARG A 460 17.80 18.45 -10.13
N TYR A 461 18.73 17.83 -9.41
CA TYR A 461 18.52 17.45 -8.04
C TYR A 461 19.71 17.85 -7.15
N LEU A 462 19.40 18.03 -5.86
CA LEU A 462 20.34 18.41 -4.81
C LEU A 462 20.21 17.40 -3.67
N ILE A 463 21.34 17.10 -3.03
CA ILE A 463 21.33 16.47 -1.72
C ILE A 463 21.93 17.48 -0.76
N ASP A 464 21.17 17.77 0.30
CA ASP A 464 21.58 18.64 1.39
C ASP A 464 21.56 17.87 2.70
N TYR A 465 22.31 18.34 3.71
CA TYR A 465 22.18 17.86 5.08
C TYR A 465 21.91 19.01 6.05
N LYS A 466 21.36 18.66 7.21
CA LYS A 466 21.19 19.53 8.37
C LYS A 466 21.49 18.75 9.65
N PRO A 467 22.26 19.30 10.60
CA PRO A 467 22.46 18.67 11.91
C PRO A 467 21.14 18.50 12.67
N GLY A 468 21.00 17.38 13.37
CA GLY A 468 19.79 16.99 14.08
C GLY A 468 18.73 16.33 13.18
N PHE A 469 17.55 16.11 13.75
CA PHE A 469 16.39 15.55 13.06
C PHE A 469 15.42 16.66 12.64
N GLU A 470 15.13 16.75 11.34
CA GLU A 470 14.24 17.73 10.72
C GLU A 470 13.30 17.01 9.75
N THR A 471 11.99 17.19 9.90
CA THR A 471 11.02 16.58 8.98
C THR A 471 10.46 17.58 7.98
N ASP A 472 10.62 18.89 8.20
CA ASP A 472 10.18 19.91 7.26
C ASP A 472 11.31 20.28 6.28
N PRO A 473 11.22 19.83 5.01
CA PRO A 473 12.23 20.10 4.00
C PRO A 473 12.27 21.55 3.54
N THR A 474 11.42 22.44 4.04
CA THR A 474 11.38 23.86 3.61
C THR A 474 12.06 24.82 4.58
N THR A 475 12.48 24.32 5.74
CA THR A 475 13.18 25.12 6.77
C THR A 475 14.55 25.64 6.29
N GLY A 476 15.10 26.64 6.97
CA GLY A 476 16.47 27.12 6.73
C GLY A 476 17.56 26.25 7.38
N GLY A 477 18.82 26.50 7.02
CA GLY A 477 20.00 25.88 7.64
C GLY A 477 20.53 24.62 6.96
N TRP A 478 20.05 24.30 5.76
CA TRP A 478 20.55 23.19 4.95
C TRP A 478 21.87 23.51 4.27
N ILE A 479 22.77 22.53 4.25
CA ILE A 479 24.09 22.62 3.63
C ILE A 479 24.12 21.64 2.46
N ASN A 480 24.35 22.16 1.26
CA ASN A 480 24.44 21.34 0.05
C ASN A 480 25.72 20.51 0.05
N ILE A 481 25.57 19.21 -0.23
CA ILE A 481 26.69 18.26 -0.34
C ILE A 481 26.80 17.65 -1.73
N TRP A 482 25.71 17.65 -2.49
CA TRP A 482 25.70 17.09 -3.84
C TRP A 482 24.74 17.84 -4.76
N LYS A 483 25.08 17.91 -6.04
CA LYS A 483 24.29 18.60 -7.06
C LYS A 483 24.48 17.95 -8.42
N VAL A 484 23.37 17.66 -9.09
CA VAL A 484 23.36 17.16 -10.48
C VAL A 484 22.37 17.97 -11.31
N GLU A 485 22.82 18.49 -12.44
CA GLU A 485 22.00 19.28 -13.37
C GLU A 485 21.90 18.58 -14.74
N TYR A 486 20.72 18.64 -15.36
CA TYR A 486 20.41 18.05 -16.66
C TYR A 486 20.34 19.14 -17.74
N ASN A 487 21.48 19.41 -18.35
CA ASN A 487 21.72 20.48 -19.32
C ASN A 487 21.69 20.01 -20.78
N THR A 488 21.92 18.72 -21.05
CA THR A 488 22.01 18.20 -22.43
C THR A 488 21.03 17.05 -22.67
N VAL A 489 20.69 16.81 -23.94
CA VAL A 489 19.80 15.71 -24.34
C VAL A 489 20.37 14.33 -23.97
N TRP A 490 21.71 14.19 -23.92
CA TRP A 490 22.37 12.92 -23.60
C TRP A 490 22.19 12.53 -22.13
N GLN A 491 22.18 13.52 -21.24
CA GLN A 491 22.04 13.31 -19.79
C GLN A 491 20.67 12.71 -19.41
N TYR A 492 19.63 12.95 -20.20
CA TYR A 492 18.30 12.35 -19.98
C TYR A 492 18.25 10.85 -20.28
N ARG A 493 19.30 10.27 -20.90
CA ARG A 493 19.40 8.82 -21.14
C ARG A 493 19.76 8.05 -19.87
N ASP A 494 20.57 8.65 -19.00
CA ASP A 494 21.13 8.03 -17.79
C ASP A 494 20.53 8.67 -16.51
N MET A 495 19.23 8.97 -16.55
CA MET A 495 18.49 9.57 -15.45
C MET A 495 18.22 8.54 -14.33
N ASN A 496 18.15 9.00 -13.08
CA ASN A 496 17.89 8.14 -11.91
C ASN A 496 16.42 7.69 -11.86
N MET A 497 16.03 6.85 -12.82
CA MET A 497 14.67 6.39 -13.06
C MET A 497 14.13 5.54 -11.92
N ARG A 498 12.80 5.49 -11.83
CA ARG A 498 12.04 4.74 -10.82
C ARG A 498 12.34 3.23 -10.75
N LYS A 499 12.78 2.61 -11.86
CA LYS A 499 13.03 1.17 -11.95
C LYS A 499 14.44 0.77 -11.49
N ASP A 500 15.33 1.75 -11.35
CA ASP A 500 16.72 1.53 -11.01
C ASP A 500 16.98 2.19 -9.65
N THR A 501 17.21 1.39 -8.61
CA THR A 501 17.82 1.92 -7.39
C THR A 501 19.15 2.54 -7.80
N SER A 502 19.18 3.87 -7.88
CA SER A 502 20.27 4.61 -8.49
C SER A 502 21.11 5.27 -7.40
N VAL A 503 22.40 5.45 -7.66
CA VAL A 503 23.27 6.23 -6.76
C VAL A 503 22.97 7.71 -7.00
N LEU A 504 22.36 8.37 -6.01
CA LEU A 504 22.07 9.80 -6.01
C LEU A 504 23.36 10.63 -5.79
N THR A 505 24.38 10.07 -5.13
CA THR A 505 25.73 10.66 -5.07
C THR A 505 26.54 10.33 -6.32
N ALA A 506 25.99 10.58 -7.51
CA ALA A 506 26.67 10.28 -8.78
C ALA A 506 27.11 11.56 -9.50
N SER A 507 28.13 11.47 -10.34
CA SER A 507 28.70 12.62 -11.06
C SER A 507 28.74 12.36 -12.56
N TRP A 508 28.61 13.43 -13.34
CA TRP A 508 28.73 13.37 -14.79
C TRP A 508 30.15 13.03 -15.23
N VAL A 509 30.28 11.98 -16.04
CA VAL A 509 31.53 11.56 -16.68
C VAL A 509 31.35 11.45 -18.19
N THR A 510 32.48 11.30 -18.90
CA THR A 510 32.46 11.03 -20.34
C THR A 510 31.82 9.67 -20.63
N ASP A 511 30.89 9.65 -21.58
CA ASP A 511 30.28 8.42 -22.07
C ASP A 511 30.75 8.05 -23.47
N CYS A 512 30.80 6.75 -23.74
CA CYS A 512 30.92 6.22 -25.09
C CYS A 512 29.53 5.95 -25.68
N VAL A 513 28.94 6.94 -26.34
CA VAL A 513 27.56 6.86 -26.84
C VAL A 513 27.42 5.93 -28.08
N VAL A 514 28.52 5.69 -28.80
CA VAL A 514 28.58 4.72 -29.91
C VAL A 514 29.75 3.74 -29.67
N PRO A 515 29.51 2.63 -28.96
CA PRO A 515 30.51 1.59 -28.77
C PRO A 515 30.75 0.81 -30.06
N VAL A 516 32.00 0.39 -30.31
CA VAL A 516 32.28 -0.63 -31.34
C VAL A 516 32.37 -2.02 -30.70
N PRO A 517 32.15 -3.11 -31.47
CA PRO A 517 32.13 -4.47 -30.94
C PRO A 517 33.43 -4.94 -30.27
N PHE A 518 34.53 -4.21 -30.43
CA PHE A 518 35.85 -4.56 -29.91
C PHE A 518 36.37 -3.47 -28.96
N PRO A 519 36.45 -3.73 -27.64
CA PRO A 519 37.07 -2.82 -26.67
C PRO A 519 38.54 -2.57 -27.04
N PRO A 520 39.11 -1.38 -26.77
CA PRO A 520 38.57 -0.26 -26.00
C PRO A 520 38.06 0.92 -26.86
N TYR A 521 37.80 0.72 -28.15
CA TYR A 521 37.51 1.83 -29.06
C TYR A 521 36.08 2.37 -28.87
N CYS A 522 35.96 3.69 -28.92
CA CYS A 522 34.68 4.40 -28.96
C CYS A 522 34.62 5.27 -30.21
N LEU A 523 33.53 5.17 -30.99
CA LEU A 523 33.37 6.03 -32.17
C LEU A 523 32.95 7.45 -31.81
N MET A 524 32.27 7.63 -30.68
CA MET A 524 31.82 8.94 -30.22
C MET A 524 31.85 9.01 -28.70
N ASN A 525 32.78 9.82 -28.18
CA ASN A 525 32.81 10.16 -26.76
C ASN A 525 32.09 11.49 -26.55
N VAL A 526 31.18 11.54 -25.59
CA VAL A 526 30.49 12.78 -25.20
C VAL A 526 30.83 13.06 -23.75
N PRO A 527 31.45 14.23 -23.43
CA PRO A 527 31.70 14.60 -22.04
C PRO A 527 30.36 14.83 -21.32
N GLU A 528 30.35 14.54 -20.01
CA GLU A 528 29.18 14.74 -19.14
C GLU A 528 27.88 14.08 -19.65
N ALA A 529 28.00 12.90 -20.25
CA ALA A 529 26.86 12.20 -20.86
C ALA A 529 26.44 10.93 -20.11
N ARG A 530 27.24 10.49 -19.13
CA ARG A 530 26.91 9.34 -18.28
C ARG A 530 27.00 9.70 -16.81
N LEU A 531 26.01 9.26 -16.05
CA LEU A 531 26.01 9.43 -14.60
C LEU A 531 26.76 8.24 -13.98
N SER A 532 27.91 8.50 -13.36
CA SER A 532 28.74 7.47 -12.73
C SER A 532 28.61 7.51 -11.21
N PRO A 533 28.37 6.37 -10.54
CA PRO A 533 28.36 6.29 -9.09
C PRO A 533 29.61 6.91 -8.44
N SER A 534 29.39 7.62 -7.35
CA SER A 534 30.41 8.18 -6.46
C SER A 534 29.86 8.16 -5.02
N CYS A 535 30.56 8.78 -4.09
CA CYS A 535 30.14 8.86 -2.70
C CYS A 535 30.39 10.24 -2.11
N TRP A 536 29.63 10.56 -1.08
CA TRP A 536 29.84 11.73 -0.24
C TRP A 536 30.89 11.40 0.85
N GLN A 537 32.01 12.13 0.81
CA GLN A 537 33.04 12.03 1.86
C GLN A 537 32.57 12.78 3.11
N THR A 538 32.09 12.04 4.10
CA THR A 538 31.67 12.59 5.39
C THR A 538 32.84 12.83 6.33
N HIS A 539 33.90 12.02 6.23
CA HIS A 539 35.13 12.17 7.00
C HIS A 539 36.02 13.28 6.41
N VAL A 540 35.64 14.54 6.65
CA VAL A 540 36.39 15.73 6.19
C VAL A 540 37.50 16.16 7.16
N SER A 541 37.45 15.67 8.40
CA SER A 541 38.46 15.85 9.46
C SER A 541 38.19 14.82 10.57
N THR A 542 39.09 14.67 11.55
CA THR A 542 38.85 13.76 12.68
C THR A 542 37.57 14.16 13.43
N CYS A 543 36.62 13.23 13.58
CA CYS A 543 35.25 13.47 14.07
C CYS A 543 34.42 14.49 13.27
N GLY A 544 34.89 14.90 12.09
CA GLY A 544 34.14 15.78 11.21
C GLY A 544 32.78 15.18 10.88
N LEU A 545 31.73 15.98 11.06
CA LEU A 545 30.34 15.60 10.79
C LEU A 545 29.82 14.40 11.60
N SER A 546 30.48 13.98 12.70
CA SER A 546 29.92 12.94 13.56
C SER A 546 28.69 13.47 14.30
N GLY A 547 27.58 12.75 14.25
CA GLY A 547 26.32 13.13 14.88
C GLY A 547 25.09 12.61 14.15
N LEU A 548 23.93 12.93 14.71
CA LEU A 548 22.64 12.78 14.04
C LEU A 548 22.47 13.89 13.00
N VAL A 549 22.17 13.52 11.76
CA VAL A 549 21.86 14.46 10.67
C VAL A 549 20.58 14.04 9.95
N THR A 550 19.97 15.02 9.29
CA THR A 550 18.90 14.78 8.31
C THR A 550 19.44 15.08 6.93
N LEU A 551 19.23 14.17 5.99
CA LEU A 551 19.44 14.40 4.58
C LEU A 551 18.15 14.81 3.90
N ARG A 552 18.25 15.72 2.93
CA ARG A 552 17.15 16.15 2.09
C ARG A 552 17.52 15.99 0.63
N LEU A 553 16.72 15.23 -0.09
CA LEU A 553 16.72 15.21 -1.55
C LEU A 553 15.78 16.30 -2.04
N VAL A 554 16.27 17.20 -2.89
CA VAL A 554 15.46 18.20 -3.58
C VAL A 554 15.53 17.92 -5.07
N VAL A 555 14.38 17.76 -5.72
CA VAL A 555 14.29 17.64 -7.17
C VAL A 555 13.55 18.84 -7.72
N GLU A 556 14.12 19.51 -8.72
CA GLU A 556 13.48 20.62 -9.44
C GLU A 556 13.10 20.15 -10.84
N ASP A 557 11.85 20.37 -11.24
CA ASP A 557 11.43 20.18 -12.64
C ASP A 557 11.68 21.42 -13.51
N THR A 558 11.63 21.26 -14.83
CA THR A 558 11.79 22.34 -15.80
C THR A 558 10.72 23.43 -15.70
N GLY A 559 9.60 23.16 -15.01
CA GLY A 559 8.56 24.13 -14.67
C GLY A 559 8.85 24.93 -13.39
N GLY A 560 9.92 24.59 -12.65
CA GLY A 560 10.30 25.23 -11.39
C GLY A 560 9.63 24.64 -10.15
N THR A 561 8.90 23.52 -10.27
CA THR A 561 8.30 22.83 -9.13
C THR A 561 9.37 22.06 -8.37
N LEU A 562 9.33 22.13 -7.04
CA LEU A 562 10.25 21.42 -6.16
C LEU A 562 9.56 20.24 -5.49
N TYR A 563 10.26 19.11 -5.44
CA TYR A 563 9.84 17.88 -4.77
C TYR A 563 10.91 17.50 -3.76
N TYR A 564 10.48 16.90 -2.66
CA TYR A 564 11.34 16.66 -1.52
C TYR A 564 11.20 15.24 -1.01
N ASP A 565 12.30 14.74 -0.48
CA ASP A 565 12.31 13.63 0.46
C ASP A 565 13.33 13.92 1.56
N THR A 566 13.09 13.42 2.76
CA THR A 566 13.97 13.61 3.91
C THR A 566 14.21 12.31 4.63
N GLN A 567 15.45 12.09 5.03
CA GLN A 567 15.85 10.85 5.67
C GLN A 567 16.79 11.10 6.84
N LYS A 568 16.46 10.50 7.99
CA LYS A 568 17.28 10.50 9.20
C LYS A 568 18.50 9.59 9.01
N VAL A 569 19.69 10.07 9.39
CA VAL A 569 20.96 9.33 9.29
C VAL A 569 21.87 9.64 10.49
N TRP A 570 22.51 8.62 11.04
CA TRP A 570 23.60 8.79 12.00
C TRP A 570 24.94 8.67 11.30
N ILE A 571 25.77 9.70 11.44
CA ILE A 571 27.13 9.71 10.89
C ILE A 571 28.12 9.50 12.02
N ASP A 572 28.94 8.48 11.91
CA ASP A 572 30.06 8.24 12.80
C ASP A 572 31.38 8.28 12.04
N ASN A 573 32.19 9.30 12.35
CA ASN A 573 33.55 9.45 11.86
C ASN A 573 34.54 9.54 13.03
N LYS A 574 34.19 8.95 14.17
CA LYS A 574 35.06 8.92 15.35
C LYS A 574 36.09 7.79 15.24
N PRO A 575 37.31 8.00 15.74
CA PRO A 575 38.34 6.98 15.67
C PRO A 575 38.13 5.90 16.74
N ILE A 576 38.20 4.62 16.34
CA ILE A 576 38.32 3.51 17.29
C ILE A 576 39.73 3.52 17.90
N CYS A 577 39.79 3.16 19.19
CA CYS A 577 41.03 2.98 19.93
C CYS A 577 41.24 1.52 20.34
N ALA A 578 42.39 0.96 19.92
CA ALA A 578 42.88 -0.34 20.33
C ALA A 578 44.29 -0.19 20.91
N MET A 579 44.47 -0.57 22.17
CA MET A 579 45.78 -0.68 22.81
C MET A 579 45.80 -1.93 23.70
N ILE A 580 46.93 -2.65 23.73
CA ILE A 580 47.11 -3.82 24.58
C ILE A 580 48.49 -3.76 25.23
N ARG A 581 48.57 -4.21 26.48
CA ARG A 581 49.78 -4.35 27.27
C ARG A 581 49.69 -5.58 28.16
N ILE A 582 50.85 -6.10 28.55
CA ILE A 582 50.97 -7.14 29.57
C ILE A 582 51.49 -6.44 30.84
N ASP A 583 50.68 -6.35 31.90
CA ASP A 583 51.07 -5.57 33.09
C ASP A 583 52.29 -6.15 33.81
N ALA A 584 52.54 -7.44 33.64
CA ALA A 584 53.64 -8.13 34.29
C ALA A 584 55.03 -7.76 33.72
N VAL A 585 55.10 -7.31 32.47
CA VAL A 585 56.38 -7.03 31.80
C VAL A 585 56.30 -5.86 30.81
N PRO A 586 57.34 -5.03 30.68
CA PRO A 586 57.41 -4.03 29.62
C PRO A 586 57.46 -4.68 28.24
N ARG A 587 57.18 -3.89 27.20
CA ARG A 587 57.19 -4.37 25.81
C ARG A 587 58.56 -5.00 25.47
N CYS A 588 58.54 -6.14 24.78
CA CYS A 588 59.73 -6.89 24.40
C CYS A 588 60.56 -7.50 25.54
N ALA A 589 60.05 -7.56 26.78
CA ALA A 589 60.71 -8.27 27.87
C ALA A 589 60.36 -9.78 27.90
N ASP A 590 61.13 -10.54 28.69
CA ASP A 590 60.96 -11.98 28.84
C ASP A 590 59.97 -12.30 29.98
N ILE A 591 58.99 -13.16 29.71
CA ILE A 591 58.09 -13.75 30.71
C ILE A 591 58.62 -15.12 31.08
N ARG A 592 58.81 -15.36 32.39
CA ARG A 592 59.14 -16.67 32.93
C ARG A 592 57.88 -17.33 33.50
N VAL A 593 57.56 -18.54 33.03
CA VAL A 593 56.36 -19.27 33.49
C VAL A 593 56.43 -19.57 34.99
N SER A 594 57.63 -19.82 35.54
CA SER A 594 57.84 -20.06 36.98
C SER A 594 57.33 -18.93 37.88
N ALA A 595 57.29 -17.69 37.39
CA ALA A 595 56.78 -16.54 38.13
C ALA A 595 55.26 -16.60 38.39
N PHE A 596 54.54 -17.41 37.61
CA PHE A 596 53.07 -17.56 37.68
C PHE A 596 52.65 -18.95 38.17
N ALA A 597 53.57 -19.91 38.14
CA ALA A 597 53.33 -21.33 38.39
C ALA A 597 54.13 -21.83 39.61
N THR A 598 53.96 -21.20 40.78
CA THR A 598 54.65 -21.61 42.03
C THR A 598 53.66 -21.97 43.13
N PRO A 599 53.51 -23.28 43.49
CA PRO A 599 54.03 -24.45 42.78
C PRO A 599 53.35 -24.64 41.39
N PRO A 600 53.97 -25.40 40.46
CA PRO A 600 53.41 -25.61 39.12
C PRO A 600 52.27 -26.63 39.16
N ASP A 601 51.14 -26.22 39.74
CA ASP A 601 49.91 -26.99 39.88
C ASP A 601 48.99 -26.73 38.68
N CYS A 602 48.72 -27.77 37.88
CA CYS A 602 47.81 -27.65 36.74
C CYS A 602 46.35 -27.47 37.16
N ALA A 603 45.97 -27.65 38.43
CA ALA A 603 44.61 -27.41 38.90
C ALA A 603 44.28 -25.91 39.07
N VAL A 604 45.30 -25.06 39.21
CA VAL A 604 45.14 -23.61 39.45
C VAL A 604 45.53 -22.81 38.20
N PRO A 605 44.71 -21.85 37.74
CA PRO A 605 45.07 -20.97 36.61
C PRO A 605 46.36 -20.18 36.83
N TRP A 606 47.23 -20.14 35.81
CA TRP A 606 48.47 -19.36 35.83
C TRP A 606 48.22 -18.02 35.13
N ASN A 607 47.52 -17.12 35.84
CA ASN A 607 46.97 -15.91 35.25
C ASN A 607 48.04 -14.89 34.83
N LEU A 608 48.09 -14.60 33.53
CA LEU A 608 48.80 -13.47 32.94
C LEU A 608 47.78 -12.37 32.59
N PRO A 609 47.73 -11.26 33.35
CA PRO A 609 46.77 -10.19 33.10
C PRO A 609 47.11 -9.44 31.82
N LEU A 610 46.12 -9.33 30.93
CA LEU A 610 46.17 -8.51 29.73
C LEU A 610 45.33 -7.26 29.96
N SER A 611 45.98 -6.11 29.96
CA SER A 611 45.32 -4.81 30.09
C SER A 611 45.40 -4.03 28.80
N GLY A 612 44.55 -3.02 28.63
CA GLY A 612 44.44 -2.32 27.37
C GLY A 612 43.34 -1.29 27.33
N ILE A 613 43.13 -0.78 26.12
CA ILE A 613 42.05 0.12 25.77
C ILE A 613 41.34 -0.49 24.57
N ALA A 614 40.07 -0.84 24.74
CA ALA A 614 39.17 -1.23 23.68
C ALA A 614 38.01 -0.24 23.72
N TRP A 615 38.12 0.81 22.89
CA TRP A 615 37.29 1.99 23.05
C TRP A 615 36.80 2.51 21.71
N ASP A 616 35.53 2.88 21.71
CA ASP A 616 34.89 3.66 20.66
C ASP A 616 34.07 4.76 21.34
N GLU A 617 34.16 5.97 20.81
CA GLU A 617 33.55 7.13 21.45
C GLU A 617 32.08 7.23 21.02
N TYR A 618 31.19 7.65 21.92
CA TYR A 618 29.79 7.96 21.53
C TYR A 618 29.77 8.94 20.37
N ILE A 619 28.95 8.71 19.35
CA ILE A 619 28.88 9.54 18.14
C ILE A 619 28.64 11.03 18.48
N ASP A 620 27.67 11.29 19.37
CA ASP A 620 27.36 12.60 19.93
C ASP A 620 27.10 12.46 21.45
N PRO A 621 28.00 12.93 22.31
CA PRO A 621 27.85 12.80 23.76
C PRO A 621 26.69 13.64 24.34
N ALA A 622 26.09 14.56 23.56
CA ALA A 622 24.92 15.33 23.97
C ALA A 622 23.58 14.58 23.76
N LEU A 623 23.60 13.48 23.01
CA LEU A 623 22.42 12.66 22.71
C LEU A 623 22.36 11.42 23.63
N PRO A 624 21.21 10.71 23.69
CA PRO A 624 21.08 9.51 24.51
C PRO A 624 22.21 8.50 24.26
N LEU A 625 22.84 8.02 25.32
CA LEU A 625 24.03 7.15 25.28
C LEU A 625 23.64 5.67 25.04
N THR A 626 22.82 5.45 24.03
CA THR A 626 22.30 4.16 23.59
C THR A 626 22.48 4.03 22.08
N ARG A 627 22.35 2.82 21.53
CA ARG A 627 22.33 2.62 20.08
C ARG A 627 21.30 3.57 19.41
N PRO A 628 21.63 4.19 18.28
CA PRO A 628 22.87 4.02 17.49
C PRO A 628 24.04 4.92 17.92
N ASN A 629 23.82 5.87 18.84
CA ASN A 629 24.86 6.76 19.36
C ASN A 629 25.99 6.01 20.09
N ASP A 630 25.66 4.88 20.72
CA ASP A 630 26.61 3.90 21.25
C ASP A 630 26.68 2.67 20.33
N ASN A 631 27.53 2.74 19.33
CA ASN A 631 27.69 1.75 18.26
C ASN A 631 28.84 0.76 18.50
N PHE A 632 29.58 0.85 19.61
CA PHE A 632 30.60 -0.14 19.99
C PHE A 632 30.04 -1.57 19.88
N ASP A 633 30.72 -2.44 19.13
CA ASP A 633 30.27 -3.81 18.90
C ASP A 633 30.92 -4.77 19.90
N PHE A 634 32.22 -5.01 19.71
CA PHE A 634 33.00 -5.89 20.55
C PHE A 634 34.50 -5.66 20.38
N TYR A 635 35.25 -6.25 21.30
CA TYR A 635 36.66 -6.58 21.09
C TYR A 635 36.92 -8.07 21.30
N TRP A 636 38.04 -8.55 20.76
CA TRP A 636 38.59 -9.86 21.11
C TRP A 636 40.10 -9.78 21.28
N VAL A 637 40.66 -10.74 22.01
CA VAL A 637 42.11 -10.92 22.14
C VAL A 637 42.49 -12.29 21.62
N LYS A 638 43.53 -12.35 20.78
CA LYS A 638 44.14 -13.60 20.31
C LYS A 638 45.61 -13.65 20.67
N VAL A 639 46.15 -14.85 20.72
CA VAL A 639 47.58 -15.11 20.87
C VAL A 639 48.04 -16.12 19.84
N SER A 640 49.24 -15.93 19.29
CA SER A 640 49.92 -16.94 18.47
C SER A 640 51.37 -17.07 18.90
N LYS A 641 51.89 -18.31 18.85
CA LYS A 641 53.34 -18.55 18.86
C LYS A 641 53.88 -18.16 17.47
N GLN A 642 55.09 -17.62 17.39
CA GLN A 642 55.67 -17.14 16.14
C GLN A 642 55.49 -18.13 14.96
N GLY A 643 54.72 -17.73 13.95
CA GLY A 643 54.43 -18.54 12.76
C GLY A 643 53.38 -19.66 12.94
N GLY A 644 52.77 -19.76 14.11
CA GLY A 644 51.72 -20.72 14.44
C GLY A 644 50.30 -20.16 14.38
N THR A 645 49.34 -21.00 14.75
CA THR A 645 47.89 -20.74 14.73
C THR A 645 47.50 -19.67 15.76
N GLU A 646 46.60 -18.75 15.38
CA GLU A 646 46.00 -17.81 16.32
C GLU A 646 44.92 -18.48 17.18
N VAL A 647 45.01 -18.28 18.49
CA VAL A 647 44.05 -18.80 19.48
C VAL A 647 43.37 -17.62 20.17
N GLN A 648 42.04 -17.62 20.18
CA GLN A 648 41.26 -16.58 20.87
C GLN A 648 41.20 -16.86 22.36
N ILE A 649 41.46 -15.82 23.16
CA ILE A 649 41.51 -15.88 24.62
C ILE A 649 40.13 -15.52 25.16
N PRO A 650 39.59 -16.26 26.14
CA PRO A 650 38.37 -15.85 26.84
C PRO A 650 38.58 -14.51 27.54
N VAL A 651 37.71 -13.55 27.27
CA VAL A 651 37.70 -12.23 27.94
C VAL A 651 36.91 -12.27 29.25
N SER A 652 35.95 -13.19 29.36
CA SER A 652 35.17 -13.41 30.56
C SER A 652 34.66 -14.85 30.64
N TRP A 653 34.23 -15.24 31.84
CA TRP A 653 33.64 -16.55 32.10
C TRP A 653 32.24 -16.33 32.67
N SER A 654 31.22 -16.82 31.99
CA SER A 654 29.83 -16.73 32.44
C SER A 654 29.21 -18.12 32.47
N MET A 655 28.67 -18.52 33.62
CA MET A 655 28.04 -19.84 33.85
C MET A 655 28.91 -21.04 33.42
N GLY A 656 30.24 -20.94 33.58
CA GLY A 656 31.18 -22.02 33.21
C GLY A 656 31.52 -22.10 31.71
N THR A 657 30.95 -21.23 30.87
CA THR A 657 31.26 -21.15 29.43
C THR A 657 32.20 -19.97 29.17
N PRO A 658 33.32 -20.18 28.45
CA PRO A 658 34.20 -19.09 28.07
C PRO A 658 33.50 -18.16 27.07
N CYS A 659 33.55 -16.86 27.33
CA CYS A 659 33.16 -15.84 26.38
C CYS A 659 34.42 -15.24 25.75
N PHE A 660 34.47 -15.25 24.42
CA PHE A 660 35.63 -14.81 23.65
C PHE A 660 35.52 -13.38 23.11
N PHE A 661 34.42 -12.69 23.38
CA PHE A 661 34.14 -11.34 22.87
C PHE A 661 33.68 -10.40 23.98
N GLY A 662 34.37 -9.27 24.13
CA GLY A 662 33.99 -8.26 25.12
C GLY A 662 33.08 -7.22 24.49
N THR A 663 31.85 -7.11 24.95
CA THR A 663 30.82 -6.23 24.37
C THR A 663 30.69 -4.88 25.08
N ASN A 664 31.59 -4.58 26.02
CA ASN A 664 31.68 -3.30 26.71
C ASN A 664 33.05 -2.67 26.43
N ARG A 665 33.10 -1.33 26.40
CA ARG A 665 34.35 -0.59 26.34
C ARG A 665 35.25 -0.92 27.54
N VAL A 666 36.56 -0.93 27.31
CA VAL A 666 37.59 -1.15 28.32
C VAL A 666 38.61 -0.03 28.26
N GLY A 667 38.98 0.51 29.42
CA GLY A 667 39.90 1.64 29.48
C GLY A 667 39.30 2.94 28.95
N ASP A 668 40.15 3.96 28.80
CA ASP A 668 39.82 5.27 28.25
C ASP A 668 41.10 5.86 27.61
N PRO A 669 41.09 6.26 26.32
CA PRO A 669 42.25 6.88 25.68
C PRO A 669 42.66 8.23 26.29
N GLY A 670 41.79 8.85 27.11
CA GLY A 670 42.03 10.13 27.78
C GLY A 670 41.80 11.36 26.90
N THR A 671 41.45 11.16 25.62
CA THR A 671 41.07 12.22 24.68
C THR A 671 39.96 11.75 23.73
N SER A 672 39.09 12.68 23.37
CA SER A 672 38.12 12.53 22.28
C SER A 672 38.75 12.89 20.94
N CYS A 673 38.22 12.32 19.86
CA CYS A 673 38.56 12.72 18.48
C CYS A 673 40.06 12.76 18.16
N THR A 674 40.84 11.88 18.79
CA THR A 674 42.28 11.74 18.55
C THR A 674 42.56 10.26 18.29
N PRO A 675 43.16 9.88 17.15
CA PRO A 675 43.53 8.50 16.91
C PRO A 675 44.49 8.02 17.99
N CYS A 676 44.21 6.86 18.58
CA CYS A 676 45.10 6.28 19.57
C CYS A 676 46.48 5.95 18.99
N ASP A 677 47.55 6.22 19.73
CA ASP A 677 48.91 5.75 19.41
C ASP A 677 49.37 4.75 20.48
N PRO A 678 49.37 3.43 20.18
CA PRO A 678 49.85 2.41 21.11
C PRO A 678 51.33 2.55 21.49
N ALA A 679 52.15 3.23 20.66
CA ALA A 679 53.55 3.46 20.97
C ALA A 679 53.75 4.59 22.00
N ASN A 680 52.83 5.56 22.02
CA ASN A 680 52.90 6.76 22.85
C ASN A 680 51.53 7.06 23.47
N PRO A 681 51.07 6.25 24.45
CA PRO A 681 49.80 6.50 25.11
C PRO A 681 49.83 7.86 25.82
N LEU A 682 48.71 8.57 25.79
CA LEU A 682 48.59 9.87 26.44
C LEU A 682 48.70 9.72 27.97
N PRO A 683 49.22 10.74 28.68
CA PRO A 683 49.33 10.67 30.14
C PRO A 683 48.00 10.45 30.87
N ALA A 684 46.89 10.89 30.27
CA ALA A 684 45.53 10.71 30.80
C ALA A 684 44.91 9.35 30.44
N ALA A 685 45.57 8.54 29.62
CA ALA A 685 45.03 7.25 29.18
C ALA A 685 44.93 6.27 30.36
N VAL A 686 43.76 5.67 30.54
CA VAL A 686 43.47 4.68 31.58
C VAL A 686 43.35 3.31 30.93
N PHE A 687 44.20 2.38 31.35
CA PHE A 687 44.16 1.00 30.88
C PHE A 687 43.28 0.16 31.80
N GLY A 688 42.32 -0.56 31.22
CA GLY A 688 41.48 -1.53 31.92
C GLY A 688 41.89 -2.97 31.60
N THR A 689 41.35 -3.95 32.32
CA THR A 689 41.59 -5.37 32.05
C THR A 689 40.79 -5.82 30.82
N LEU A 690 41.50 -6.35 29.82
CA LEU A 690 40.89 -6.93 28.60
C LEU A 690 40.61 -8.43 28.75
N ALA A 691 41.56 -9.17 29.30
CA ALA A 691 41.46 -10.61 29.45
C ALA A 691 42.46 -11.12 30.50
N GLN A 692 42.30 -12.38 30.91
CA GLN A 692 43.27 -13.11 31.73
C GLN A 692 43.75 -14.30 30.92
N PHE A 693 45.00 -14.27 30.46
CA PHE A 693 45.56 -15.39 29.73
C PHE A 693 46.11 -16.44 30.69
N ASP A 694 45.67 -17.67 30.56
CA ASP A 694 46.16 -18.77 31.40
C ASP A 694 47.41 -19.38 30.78
N LEU A 695 48.57 -19.15 31.41
CA LEU A 695 49.85 -19.68 30.94
C LEU A 695 49.92 -21.21 30.95
N ARG A 696 48.98 -21.92 31.60
CA ARG A 696 48.86 -23.38 31.42
C ARG A 696 48.63 -23.73 29.94
N ALA A 697 48.02 -22.84 29.15
CA ALA A 697 47.74 -23.05 27.74
C ALA A 697 49.01 -23.20 26.88
N ILE A 698 50.18 -22.76 27.35
CA ILE A 698 51.43 -22.93 26.62
C ILE A 698 52.26 -24.12 27.13
N ASP A 699 51.96 -24.67 28.30
CA ASP A 699 52.71 -25.81 28.87
C ASP A 699 52.11 -27.14 28.37
N PRO A 700 52.92 -28.03 27.74
CA PRO A 700 52.42 -29.30 27.23
C PRO A 700 51.77 -30.21 28.28
N LEU A 701 52.14 -30.08 29.57
CA LEU A 701 51.58 -30.92 30.63
C LEU A 701 50.29 -30.35 31.22
N CYS A 702 50.16 -29.02 31.29
CA CYS A 702 48.99 -28.37 31.89
C CYS A 702 47.94 -27.87 30.88
N SER A 703 48.23 -27.85 29.57
CA SER A 703 47.32 -27.30 28.55
C SER A 703 45.94 -27.95 28.52
N ALA A 704 45.84 -29.24 28.84
CA ALA A 704 44.57 -29.96 28.95
C ALA A 704 43.66 -29.46 30.10
N SER A 705 44.21 -28.69 31.06
CA SER A 705 43.46 -28.12 32.18
C SER A 705 42.80 -26.77 31.85
N VAL A 706 43.04 -26.26 30.64
CA VAL A 706 42.49 -24.99 30.16
C VAL A 706 41.13 -25.25 29.52
N GLY A 707 40.11 -24.47 29.90
CA GLY A 707 38.73 -24.66 29.45
C GLY A 707 38.44 -24.17 28.02
N TYR A 708 39.44 -24.08 27.14
CA TYR A 708 39.29 -23.77 25.72
C TYR A 708 40.32 -24.53 24.87
N PRO A 709 40.05 -24.76 23.57
CA PRO A 709 40.94 -25.53 22.71
C PRO A 709 42.33 -24.89 22.57
N VAL A 710 43.38 -25.69 22.76
CA VAL A 710 44.78 -25.29 22.59
C VAL A 710 45.40 -26.13 21.46
N PRO A 711 45.85 -25.52 20.35
CA PRO A 711 46.51 -26.23 19.26
C PRO A 711 47.96 -26.57 19.64
N ALA A 712 48.47 -27.66 19.07
CA ALA A 712 49.79 -28.20 19.43
C ALA A 712 50.94 -27.23 19.12
N ASP A 713 50.79 -26.37 18.12
CA ASP A 713 51.77 -25.35 17.72
C ASP A 713 51.80 -24.13 18.65
N LEU A 714 50.82 -23.97 19.56
CA LEU A 714 50.89 -22.96 20.63
C LEU A 714 51.79 -23.41 21.80
N LEU A 715 52.01 -24.72 21.95
CA LEU A 715 52.73 -25.28 23.10
C LEU A 715 54.24 -24.96 23.06
N LEU A 716 54.83 -24.84 24.24
CA LEU A 716 56.26 -24.57 24.47
C LEU A 716 56.83 -25.62 25.42
N PRO A 717 57.72 -26.51 24.95
CA PRO A 717 58.42 -27.45 25.81
C PRO A 717 59.09 -26.76 27.00
N ARG A 718 59.10 -27.44 28.15
CA ARG A 718 59.82 -26.98 29.34
C ARG A 718 61.32 -26.90 29.04
N GLY A 719 61.95 -25.79 29.41
CA GLY A 719 63.33 -25.42 29.09
C GLY A 719 63.49 -24.54 27.85
N GLU A 720 62.44 -24.31 27.07
CA GLU A 720 62.50 -23.51 25.84
C GLU A 720 61.91 -22.10 26.00
N CYS A 721 62.28 -21.21 25.07
CA CYS A 721 61.70 -19.87 24.95
C CYS A 721 61.27 -19.60 23.51
N CYS A 722 60.10 -18.98 23.31
CA CYS A 722 59.62 -18.56 21.99
C CYS A 722 58.91 -17.20 22.06
N VAL A 723 58.77 -16.54 20.92
CA VAL A 723 58.00 -15.28 20.82
C VAL A 723 56.53 -15.61 20.64
N TYR A 724 55.70 -14.97 21.45
CA TYR A 724 54.25 -14.97 21.35
C TYR A 724 53.77 -13.56 21.01
N VAL A 725 52.75 -13.46 20.15
CA VAL A 725 52.16 -12.18 19.76
C VAL A 725 50.73 -12.15 20.26
N PHE A 726 50.43 -11.23 21.18
CA PHE A 726 49.07 -10.93 21.58
C PHE A 726 48.48 -9.88 20.66
N LYS A 727 47.28 -10.13 20.16
CA LYS A 727 46.57 -9.29 19.21
C LYS A 727 45.22 -8.91 19.77
N LEU A 728 44.98 -7.60 19.89
CA LEU A 728 43.68 -7.03 20.19
C LEU A 728 43.05 -6.55 18.89
N ARG A 729 41.77 -6.86 18.67
CA ARG A 729 40.93 -6.18 17.68
C ARG A 729 39.73 -5.58 18.38
N VAL A 730 39.40 -4.35 18.00
CA VAL A 730 38.25 -3.59 18.46
C VAL A 730 37.42 -3.21 17.24
N GLN A 731 36.10 -3.30 17.35
CA GLN A 731 35.19 -3.09 16.25
C GLN A 731 33.92 -2.37 16.73
N ASP A 732 33.42 -1.44 15.92
CA ASP A 732 32.12 -0.79 16.08
C ASP A 732 31.10 -1.35 15.05
N ARG A 733 29.93 -0.71 14.96
CA ARG A 733 28.89 -1.03 13.96
C ARG A 733 28.74 0.00 12.86
N THR A 734 29.67 0.93 12.73
CA THR A 734 29.62 1.93 11.67
C THR A 734 29.78 1.25 10.33
N TYR A 735 28.74 1.39 9.52
CA TYR A 735 28.68 0.81 8.20
C TYR A 735 29.49 1.68 7.24
N THR A 736 30.51 1.09 6.63
CA THR A 736 31.30 1.71 5.56
C THR A 736 31.36 0.78 4.34
N PRO A 737 31.76 1.28 3.14
CA PRO A 737 31.95 0.44 1.96
C PRO A 737 32.94 -0.73 2.17
N GLY A 738 33.87 -0.61 3.13
CA GLY A 738 34.86 -1.64 3.48
C GLY A 738 34.38 -2.66 4.52
N GLY A 739 33.15 -2.52 5.01
CA GLY A 739 32.60 -3.29 6.13
C GLY A 739 32.56 -2.48 7.44
N PRO A 740 32.38 -3.14 8.60
CA PRO A 740 32.39 -2.47 9.88
C PRO A 740 33.73 -1.79 10.15
N HIS A 741 33.74 -0.66 10.84
CA HIS A 741 34.98 0.00 11.24
C HIS A 741 35.66 -0.78 12.38
N TRP A 742 36.98 -0.95 12.27
CA TRP A 742 37.76 -1.74 13.22
C TRP A 742 39.20 -1.24 13.34
N ARG A 743 39.85 -1.59 14.46
CA ARG A 743 41.26 -1.32 14.70
C ARG A 743 41.95 -2.46 15.44
N GLU A 744 43.25 -2.63 15.20
CA GLU A 744 44.06 -3.67 15.81
C GLU A 744 45.28 -3.12 16.53
N ALA A 745 45.72 -3.84 17.56
CA ALA A 745 46.96 -3.58 18.29
C ALA A 745 47.69 -4.88 18.60
N LEU A 746 49.03 -4.83 18.60
CA LEU A 746 49.89 -6.00 18.78
C LEU A 746 50.86 -5.80 19.95
N TRP A 747 51.07 -6.85 20.74
CA TRP A 747 52.05 -6.90 21.81
C TRP A 747 52.88 -8.20 21.72
N PRO A 748 54.07 -8.15 21.10
CA PRO A 748 54.99 -9.28 21.08
C PRO A 748 55.72 -9.40 22.42
N VAL A 749 55.88 -10.64 22.89
CA VAL A 749 56.61 -10.97 24.13
C VAL A 749 57.34 -12.29 23.97
N ARG A 750 58.50 -12.45 24.59
CA ARG A 750 59.20 -13.75 24.64
C ARG A 750 58.77 -14.47 25.89
N ILE A 751 58.17 -15.65 25.75
CA ILE A 751 57.80 -16.49 26.90
C ILE A 751 58.81 -17.63 27.00
N CYS A 752 59.37 -17.82 28.18
CA CYS A 752 60.26 -18.90 28.55
C CYS A 752 59.53 -19.86 29.50
N ASN A 753 59.30 -21.09 29.07
CA ASN A 753 58.79 -22.14 29.95
C ASN A 753 59.94 -22.70 30.79
N ASP A 754 60.38 -21.95 31.79
CA ASP A 754 61.53 -22.27 32.65
C ASP A 754 61.22 -23.27 33.77
N LEU A 755 60.06 -23.92 33.71
CA LEU A 755 59.72 -25.04 34.59
C LEU A 755 60.67 -26.23 34.34
N LYS A 756 60.86 -27.05 35.37
CA LYS A 756 61.70 -28.26 35.24
C LYS A 756 61.07 -29.22 34.22
N PRO A 757 61.87 -29.75 33.27
CA PRO A 757 61.44 -30.89 32.44
C PRO A 757 60.92 -32.01 33.34
N ALA A 758 59.84 -32.66 32.91
CA ALA A 758 59.29 -33.81 33.62
C ALA A 758 60.23 -35.01 33.53
#